data_AF-A0A1F5C7L7-F1
#
_entry.id   AF-A0A1F5C7L7-F1
#
_cell.length_a   1.000
_cell.length_b   1.000
_cell.length_c   1.000
_cell.angle_alpha   90.00
_cell.angle_beta   90.00
_cell.angle_gamma   90.00
#
_symmetry.space_group_name_H-M   'P 1'
#
loop_
_entity.id
_entity.type
_entity.pdbx_description
1 polymer ?
#
loop_
_entity_poly.entity_id
_entity_poly.type
_entity_poly.pdbx_seq_one_letter_code
_entity_poly.pdbx_strand_id
1 'polypeptide(L)'
;MAGKYRIIEPIGKGGMGVVYKAEDTRLERAVALKFLPAELTEDHEARERFVREAKAAAALSHPHICTVHEINEEEKEPFIVMEYVEGRSLKEKIRKGALEQAEALDIVIQVAEGLAEAHGKGITHRDIKPGNIMVTDKGTAKVMDFGLAKISGASLITREARTMGTVAYMSPEQAKGAAVDQRTDIWSLGVMLYEMLTGELPFGGEHEASILYSIAHEDPKPFKDVPPAVPQELQRIIARSLKKRPEARYQSATDMLEDLRKYREALKAEQIGLFSPRSLLKRIRRPRVAVPAAAAIIAAVVLAVGFFDRQAKVRWAKDTALPEIKRLIGSGEANYGEAYTLALKAERYIPKDPVLNESLSRCGMKISVETKPSGARIFTKDYRTPESDWNFLGVSPIKEVRVPFGFFRWKFEKERYEPALAVYSTFEWEMDKLSLVGPARIFRALDKEGSVPAGMVKVSGGEADGFFMDEHEVTNREFKEFIDRGGYQKKGYWRYPFIRDGKTLAWEEAMKDFDDSTGMPGPSTWEGGRYPEGRDDFPVSGVCWYEAAAYAEFAGKILPTVRQWEMGAGLDIPTIFAGGFFSLLLTSQSNFGGDGPAPVKRHQGITTYGAYDMAGNVREWCRDETEKGRTLRGGAWNDITYMFLHVSQAPPFDRSPRNGFRCVLGLGPGKIPDTAHQPIKYQEMRNYHEEKPVPDAVYEAYREQFYYDKEDFEVHLDARDENQGEWIKEKVSFKAAYESERMSIYLFLPKNALPPYQTVIVFPGSQAVFLSTSERFESSEYFRSNCEFIIRSGRALIYPIYKGTYERGNSIVYLPMHFGNGTRQYSDFVIKTVKDFKRSIDYLETRSDIDIQKIAYYGFSWGAMFGAIIPALEERLKVSVLWSGGFPVPKMRPEKVRPEVEEINYVTRVRIPTLMLNGKYDYHAFPLETSSRPMFNLLGTPREDKRQIIYDSDHSLPASEYIRDTLGWLDRYLGPVKSNE
;
A
#
# COMPACT_ATOMS: atom_id res chain seq x y z
N MET A 1 -23.59 1.70 28.59
CA MET A 1 -22.36 1.52 27.79
C MET A 1 -22.42 2.54 26.67
N ALA A 2 -21.31 3.15 26.27
CA ALA A 2 -21.21 3.99 25.08
C ALA A 2 -20.02 3.49 24.25
N GLY A 3 -20.26 2.78 23.16
CA GLY A 3 -19.26 1.97 22.47
C GLY A 3 -18.49 1.04 23.42
N LYS A 4 -17.16 1.16 23.42
CA LYS A 4 -16.24 0.41 24.31
C LYS A 4 -16.12 0.97 25.73
N TYR A 5 -16.84 2.04 26.05
CA TYR A 5 -16.70 2.73 27.34
C TYR A 5 -17.82 2.34 28.30
N ARG A 6 -17.43 1.83 29.47
CA ARG A 6 -18.34 1.54 30.57
C ARG A 6 -18.48 2.78 31.44
N ILE A 7 -19.62 3.46 31.35
CA ILE A 7 -19.95 4.61 32.21
C ILE A 7 -20.05 4.14 33.66
N ILE A 8 -19.33 4.82 34.55
CA ILE A 8 -19.27 4.54 35.99
C ILE A 8 -20.19 5.49 36.74
N GLU A 9 -19.96 6.80 36.62
CA GLU A 9 -20.70 7.82 37.37
C GLU A 9 -20.66 9.18 36.64
N PRO A 10 -21.69 10.05 36.81
CA PRO A 10 -21.63 11.43 36.34
C PRO A 10 -20.68 12.25 37.23
N ILE A 11 -19.77 13.01 36.60
CA ILE A 11 -18.74 13.82 37.28
C ILE A 11 -18.90 15.32 37.05
N GLY A 12 -19.78 15.75 36.13
CA GLY A 12 -20.10 17.16 35.93
C GLY A 12 -21.33 17.38 35.07
N LYS A 13 -22.11 18.42 35.36
CA LYS A 13 -23.26 18.86 34.56
C LYS A 13 -23.19 20.37 34.36
N GLY A 14 -23.12 20.82 33.11
CA GLY A 14 -23.02 22.25 32.76
C GLY A 14 -23.88 22.61 31.54
N GLY A 15 -23.87 23.87 31.13
CA GLY A 15 -24.69 24.38 30.01
C GLY A 15 -24.30 23.88 28.61
N MET A 16 -23.32 22.97 28.50
CA MET A 16 -22.77 22.44 27.25
C MET A 16 -22.66 20.91 27.25
N GLY A 17 -23.26 20.22 28.23
CA GLY A 17 -23.24 18.76 28.29
C GLY A 17 -23.18 18.16 29.69
N VAL A 18 -23.35 16.84 29.72
CA VAL A 18 -23.10 16.01 30.91
C VAL A 18 -21.78 15.28 30.71
N VAL A 19 -20.93 15.30 31.73
CA VAL A 19 -19.65 14.61 31.75
C VAL A 19 -19.72 13.41 32.68
N TYR A 20 -19.35 12.24 32.18
CA TYR A 20 -19.31 10.98 32.91
C TYR A 20 -17.88 10.49 33.06
N LYS A 21 -17.54 9.92 34.22
CA LYS A 21 -16.40 9.04 34.35
C LYS A 21 -16.75 7.70 33.75
N ALA A 22 -15.86 7.15 32.93
CA ALA A 22 -16.03 5.84 32.32
C ALA A 22 -14.71 5.06 32.33
N GLU A 23 -14.81 3.76 32.13
CA GLU A 23 -13.69 2.85 31.92
C GLU A 23 -13.61 2.48 30.44
N ASP A 24 -12.45 2.70 29.82
CA ASP A 24 -12.15 2.11 28.51
C ASP A 24 -11.91 0.62 28.71
N THR A 25 -12.88 -0.21 28.33
CA THR A 25 -12.84 -1.66 28.57
C THR A 25 -11.76 -2.40 27.76
N ARG A 26 -11.15 -1.74 26.76
CA ARG A 26 -10.06 -2.33 25.96
C ARG A 26 -8.68 -1.95 26.49
N LEU A 27 -8.54 -0.72 26.99
CA LEU A 27 -7.27 -0.20 27.51
C LEU A 27 -7.17 -0.22 29.04
N GLU A 28 -8.24 -0.65 29.72
CA GLU A 28 -8.34 -0.78 31.18
C GLU A 28 -7.91 0.51 31.91
N ARG A 29 -8.41 1.65 31.44
CA ARG A 29 -8.10 2.98 32.02
C ARG A 29 -9.35 3.84 32.22
N ALA A 30 -9.30 4.72 33.21
CA ALA A 30 -10.33 5.72 33.43
C ALA A 30 -10.26 6.84 32.37
N VAL A 31 -11.41 7.22 31.85
CA VAL A 31 -11.60 8.32 30.89
C VAL A 31 -12.81 9.17 31.30
N ALA A 32 -12.89 10.40 30.81
CA ALA A 32 -14.08 11.24 30.92
C ALA A 32 -14.80 11.31 29.58
N LEU A 33 -16.11 11.10 29.57
CA LEU A 33 -16.98 11.20 28.40
C LEU A 33 -17.87 12.42 28.54
N LYS A 34 -17.79 13.35 27.58
CA LYS A 34 -18.68 14.52 27.54
C LYS A 34 -19.67 14.36 26.40
N PHE A 35 -20.95 14.33 26.74
CA PHE A 35 -22.04 14.22 25.78
C PHE A 35 -22.61 15.59 25.45
N LEU A 36 -23.00 15.80 24.19
CA LEU A 36 -23.81 16.94 23.80
C LEU A 36 -25.19 16.83 24.48
N PRO A 37 -25.79 17.92 25.02
CA PRO A 37 -27.13 17.88 25.60
C PRO A 37 -28.18 17.33 24.62
N ALA A 38 -29.12 16.54 25.11
CA ALA A 38 -30.17 15.93 24.30
C ALA A 38 -30.97 16.99 23.51
N GLU A 39 -31.17 18.18 24.09
CA GLU A 39 -31.91 19.29 23.47
C GLU A 39 -31.17 19.90 22.26
N LEU A 40 -29.86 19.69 22.14
CA LEU A 40 -29.01 20.20 21.06
C LEU A 40 -28.55 19.09 20.10
N THR A 41 -28.97 17.84 20.34
CA THR A 41 -28.53 16.67 19.55
C THR A 41 -29.21 16.61 18.17
N GLU A 42 -30.35 17.27 17.99
CA GLU A 42 -31.03 17.41 16.69
C GLU A 42 -30.62 18.69 15.92
N ASP A 43 -29.85 19.58 16.55
CA ASP A 43 -29.32 20.79 15.91
C ASP A 43 -28.00 20.47 15.18
N HIS A 44 -28.08 20.42 13.85
CA HIS A 44 -26.95 20.13 12.98
C HIS A 44 -25.78 21.12 13.17
N GLU A 45 -26.07 22.40 13.42
CA GLU A 45 -25.04 23.42 13.63
C GLU A 45 -24.35 23.22 14.99
N ALA A 46 -25.11 22.83 16.02
CA ALA A 46 -24.56 22.51 17.33
C ALA A 46 -23.66 21.26 17.30
N ARG A 47 -24.04 20.22 16.54
CA ARG A 47 -23.22 19.00 16.35
C ARG A 47 -21.93 19.27 15.61
N GLU A 48 -21.98 19.98 14.48
CA GLU A 48 -20.78 20.32 13.72
C GLU A 48 -19.82 21.18 14.54
N ARG A 49 -20.36 22.10 15.34
CA ARG A 49 -19.57 22.93 16.27
C ARG A 49 -18.88 22.08 17.32
N PHE A 50 -19.62 21.18 17.97
CA PHE A 50 -19.09 20.25 18.99
C PHE A 50 -17.93 19.40 18.45
N VAL A 51 -18.06 18.88 17.22
CA VAL A 51 -17.00 18.09 16.56
C VAL A 51 -15.81 18.97 16.15
N ARG A 52 -16.04 20.17 15.62
CA ARG A 52 -14.97 21.10 15.21
C ARG A 52 -14.10 21.53 16.40
N GLU A 53 -14.73 21.79 17.54
CA GLU A 53 -14.05 22.20 18.77
C GLU A 53 -13.25 21.04 19.38
N ALA A 54 -13.81 19.83 19.39
CA ALA A 54 -13.09 18.64 19.82
C ALA A 54 -11.85 18.34 18.94
N LYS A 55 -11.95 18.57 17.63
CA LYS A 55 -10.80 18.45 16.70
C LYS A 55 -9.73 19.51 16.97
N ALA A 56 -10.12 20.74 17.29
CA ALA A 56 -9.17 21.80 17.66
C ALA A 56 -8.45 21.46 18.98
N ALA A 57 -9.17 20.96 19.98
CA ALA A 57 -8.60 20.52 21.25
C ALA A 57 -7.71 19.27 21.09
N ALA A 58 -8.04 18.33 20.21
CA ALA A 58 -7.23 17.14 19.93
C ALA A 58 -5.87 17.47 19.26
N ALA A 59 -5.73 18.63 18.63
CA ALA A 59 -4.46 19.11 18.07
C ALA A 59 -3.48 19.65 19.14
N LEU A 60 -3.95 19.80 20.39
CA LEU A 60 -3.17 20.28 21.52
C LEU A 60 -2.62 19.10 22.32
N SER A 61 -1.30 19.06 22.52
CA SER A 61 -0.64 18.06 23.36
C SER A 61 0.31 18.79 24.29
N HIS A 62 -0.13 18.98 25.54
CA HIS A 62 0.63 19.72 26.53
C HIS A 62 0.30 19.24 27.95
N PRO A 63 1.28 19.18 28.89
CA PRO A 63 1.04 18.71 30.26
C PRO A 63 -0.06 19.48 31.01
N HIS A 64 -0.25 20.76 30.69
CA HIS A 64 -1.23 21.65 31.31
C HIS A 64 -2.52 21.84 30.50
N ILE A 65 -2.77 20.99 29.49
CA ILE A 65 -4.02 20.93 28.72
C ILE A 65 -4.61 19.53 28.88
N CYS A 66 -5.94 19.43 29.01
CA CYS A 66 -6.64 18.15 29.01
C CYS A 66 -6.56 17.50 27.63
N THR A 67 -6.12 16.23 27.57
CA THR A 67 -5.97 15.52 26.30
C THR A 67 -7.30 14.97 25.82
N VAL A 68 -7.68 15.26 24.57
CA VAL A 68 -8.78 14.57 23.88
C VAL A 68 -8.25 13.28 23.28
N HIS A 69 -8.87 12.14 23.61
CA HIS A 69 -8.47 10.82 23.14
C HIS A 69 -9.22 10.41 21.86
N GLU A 70 -10.52 10.69 21.80
CA GLU A 70 -11.39 10.22 20.72
C GLU A 70 -12.65 11.09 20.64
N ILE A 71 -13.26 11.16 19.47
CA ILE A 71 -14.62 11.67 19.27
C ILE A 71 -15.42 10.52 18.69
N ASN A 72 -16.57 10.22 19.26
CA ASN A 72 -17.40 9.10 18.83
C ASN A 72 -18.88 9.47 18.92
N GLU A 73 -19.74 8.63 18.35
CA GLU A 73 -21.19 8.81 18.32
C GLU A 73 -21.85 7.46 18.56
N GLU A 74 -22.75 7.39 19.54
CA GLU A 74 -23.55 6.21 19.86
C GLU A 74 -25.02 6.62 19.90
N GLU A 75 -25.91 5.87 19.24
CA GLU A 75 -27.36 6.16 19.21
C GLU A 75 -27.72 7.61 18.80
N LYS A 76 -26.90 8.23 17.92
CA LYS A 76 -27.00 9.64 17.48
C LYS A 76 -26.60 10.70 18.52
N GLU A 77 -26.09 10.30 19.68
CA GLU A 77 -25.52 11.20 20.68
C GLU A 77 -24.00 11.30 20.50
N PRO A 78 -23.47 12.44 20.01
CA PRO A 78 -22.03 12.62 19.90
C PRO A 78 -21.42 12.85 21.29
N PHE A 79 -20.28 12.20 21.53
CA PHE A 79 -19.51 12.39 22.75
C PHE A 79 -18.01 12.48 22.51
N ILE A 80 -17.34 13.23 23.39
CA ILE A 80 -15.89 13.43 23.38
C ILE A 80 -15.30 12.60 24.51
N VAL A 81 -14.33 11.75 24.17
CA VAL A 81 -13.53 10.99 25.13
C VAL A 81 -12.28 11.80 25.45
N MET A 82 -12.07 12.11 26.73
CA MET A 82 -10.92 12.86 27.19
C MET A 82 -10.24 12.19 28.39
N GLU A 83 -9.03 12.65 28.69
CA GLU A 83 -8.29 12.28 29.88
C GLU A 83 -9.13 12.51 31.15
N TYR A 84 -9.25 11.49 31.99
CA TYR A 84 -9.83 11.67 33.33
C TYR A 84 -8.76 12.23 34.28
N VAL A 85 -8.92 13.49 34.68
CA VAL A 85 -8.00 14.16 35.59
C VAL A 85 -8.47 13.99 37.04
N GLU A 86 -7.76 13.16 37.80
CA GLU A 86 -8.00 12.98 39.23
C GLU A 86 -7.51 14.20 40.03
N GLY A 87 -8.45 15.01 40.51
CA GLY A 87 -8.16 16.23 41.25
C GLY A 87 -9.43 17.00 41.63
N ARG A 88 -9.25 18.24 42.06
CA ARG A 88 -10.36 19.17 42.39
C ARG A 88 -10.33 20.36 41.44
N SER A 89 -11.49 20.94 41.17
CA SER A 89 -11.54 22.17 40.39
C SER A 89 -10.89 23.33 41.18
N LEU A 90 -10.25 24.26 40.48
CA LEU A 90 -9.70 25.46 41.11
C LEU A 90 -10.79 26.29 41.80
N LYS A 91 -12.02 26.27 41.25
CA LYS A 91 -13.21 26.88 41.88
C LYS A 91 -13.47 26.33 43.28
N GLU A 92 -13.34 25.03 43.50
CA GLU A 92 -13.51 24.41 44.83
C GLU A 92 -12.37 24.75 45.78
N LYS A 93 -11.16 24.98 45.26
CA LYS A 93 -10.03 25.46 46.06
C LYS A 93 -10.24 26.90 46.53
N ILE A 94 -10.60 27.81 45.62
CA ILE A 94 -10.83 29.25 45.93
C ILE A 94 -12.03 29.45 46.86
N ARG A 95 -13.06 28.59 46.78
CA ARG A 95 -14.21 28.63 47.72
C ARG A 95 -13.83 28.53 49.20
N LYS A 96 -12.64 28.01 49.52
CA LYS A 96 -12.14 27.89 50.90
C LYS A 96 -11.42 29.16 51.39
N GLY A 97 -11.24 30.15 50.54
CA GLY A 97 -10.50 31.39 50.80
C GLY A 97 -9.38 31.61 49.80
N ALA A 98 -8.65 32.73 49.96
CA ALA A 98 -7.46 33.04 49.18
C ALA A 98 -6.41 31.92 49.29
N LEU A 99 -5.71 31.64 48.19
CA LEU A 99 -4.63 30.67 48.12
C LEU A 99 -3.31 31.29 48.59
N GLU A 100 -2.38 30.44 49.05
CA GLU A 100 -1.03 30.89 49.31
C GLU A 100 -0.36 31.42 48.03
N GLN A 101 0.43 32.48 48.16
CA GLN A 101 1.03 33.17 47.01
C GLN A 101 1.87 32.25 46.13
N ALA A 102 2.61 31.31 46.73
CA ALA A 102 3.40 30.33 46.00
C ALA A 102 2.51 29.36 45.20
N GLU A 103 1.42 28.88 45.80
CA GLU A 103 0.46 27.99 45.13
C GLU A 103 -0.26 28.72 43.99
N ALA A 104 -0.72 29.95 44.22
CA ALA A 104 -1.36 30.77 43.19
C ALA A 104 -0.40 31.06 42.02
N LEU A 105 0.88 31.33 42.32
CA LEU A 105 1.92 31.57 41.32
C LEU A 105 2.22 30.32 40.49
N ASP A 106 2.33 29.14 41.13
CA ASP A 106 2.58 27.90 40.42
C ASP A 106 1.40 27.48 39.54
N ILE A 107 0.16 27.67 40.00
CA ILE A 107 -1.04 27.39 39.22
C ILE A 107 -1.13 28.34 38.01
N VAL A 108 -0.95 29.65 38.20
CA VAL A 108 -1.08 30.61 37.09
C VAL A 108 0.01 30.42 36.04
N ILE A 109 1.24 30.05 36.43
CA ILE A 109 2.33 29.73 35.50
C ILE A 109 1.96 28.53 34.64
N GLN A 110 1.46 27.45 35.25
CA GLN A 110 1.06 26.24 34.52
C GLN A 110 -0.10 26.50 33.55
N VAL A 111 -1.09 27.31 33.95
CA VAL A 111 -2.18 27.70 33.05
C VAL A 111 -1.67 28.61 31.91
N ALA A 112 -0.76 29.55 32.20
CA ALA A 112 -0.15 30.41 31.18
C ALA A 112 0.68 29.60 30.17
N GLU A 113 1.37 28.54 30.60
CA GLU A 113 2.09 27.60 29.71
C GLU A 113 1.14 26.86 28.77
N GLY A 114 0.00 26.37 29.29
CA GLY A 114 -1.04 25.77 28.45
C GLY A 114 -1.64 26.75 27.44
N LEU A 115 -1.92 27.98 27.86
CA LEU A 115 -2.44 29.03 26.96
C LEU A 115 -1.43 29.44 25.90
N ALA A 116 -0.15 29.55 26.23
CA ALA A 116 0.91 29.88 25.26
C ALA A 116 1.02 28.83 24.14
N GLU A 117 0.95 27.54 24.48
CA GLU A 117 0.91 26.46 23.49
C GLU A 117 -0.32 26.54 22.57
N ALA A 118 -1.49 26.78 23.14
CA ALA A 118 -2.72 26.91 22.36
C ALA A 118 -2.71 28.14 21.43
N HIS A 119 -2.27 29.29 21.95
CA HIS A 119 -2.11 30.53 21.19
C HIS A 119 -1.09 30.37 20.05
N GLY A 120 0.01 29.65 20.28
CA GLY A 120 1.00 29.32 19.25
C GLY A 120 0.44 28.51 18.06
N LYS A 121 -0.69 27.82 18.26
CA LYS A 121 -1.44 27.09 17.22
C LYS A 121 -2.65 27.87 16.69
N GLY A 122 -2.79 29.14 17.05
CA GLY A 122 -3.91 29.99 16.64
C GLY A 122 -5.23 29.68 17.34
N ILE A 123 -5.22 28.93 18.45
CA ILE A 123 -6.43 28.52 19.19
C ILE A 123 -6.59 29.42 20.42
N THR A 124 -7.72 30.13 20.51
CA THR A 124 -8.10 30.95 21.68
C THR A 124 -9.18 30.25 22.49
N HIS A 125 -9.05 30.21 23.83
CA HIS A 125 -9.95 29.45 24.71
C HIS A 125 -11.28 30.17 25.01
N ARG A 126 -11.27 31.49 25.23
CA ARG A 126 -12.45 32.38 25.41
C ARG A 126 -13.32 32.17 26.66
N ASP A 127 -13.03 31.18 27.50
CA ASP A 127 -13.80 30.85 28.73
C ASP A 127 -12.87 30.36 29.85
N ILE A 128 -11.75 31.06 30.04
CA ILE A 128 -10.83 30.76 31.15
C ILE A 128 -11.45 31.22 32.47
N LYS A 129 -11.63 30.28 33.39
CA LYS A 129 -12.18 30.51 34.74
C LYS A 129 -11.82 29.35 35.68
N PRO A 130 -11.87 29.53 37.01
CA PRO A 130 -11.54 28.47 37.98
C PRO A 130 -12.34 27.17 37.81
N GLY A 131 -13.55 27.23 37.25
CA GLY A 131 -14.37 26.04 36.99
C GLY A 131 -13.83 25.15 35.87
N ASN A 132 -13.01 25.70 34.96
CA ASN A 132 -12.41 24.98 33.84
C ASN A 132 -10.93 24.64 34.10
N ILE A 133 -10.43 24.79 35.33
CA ILE A 133 -9.07 24.41 35.72
C ILE A 133 -9.15 23.28 36.75
N MET A 134 -8.55 22.13 36.44
CA MET A 134 -8.42 21.01 37.37
C MET A 134 -7.03 21.00 37.98
N VAL A 135 -6.95 20.85 39.30
CA VAL A 135 -5.69 20.75 40.04
C VAL A 135 -5.62 19.40 40.72
N THR A 136 -4.63 18.60 40.32
CA THR A 136 -4.36 17.28 40.90
C THR A 136 -3.75 17.39 42.30
N ASP A 137 -3.75 16.30 43.06
CA ASP A 137 -3.12 16.26 44.40
C ASP A 137 -1.60 16.51 44.36
N LYS A 138 -0.97 16.34 43.20
CA LYS A 138 0.45 16.65 42.97
C LYS A 138 0.72 18.11 42.62
N GLY A 139 -0.30 18.97 42.64
CA GLY A 139 -0.19 20.40 42.32
C GLY A 139 -0.13 20.70 40.82
N THR A 140 -0.35 19.71 39.95
CA THR A 140 -0.43 19.93 38.50
C THR A 140 -1.79 20.53 38.13
N ALA A 141 -1.78 21.71 37.52
CA ALA A 141 -2.95 22.38 36.96
C ALA A 141 -3.13 22.01 35.48
N LYS A 142 -4.36 21.69 35.09
CA LYS A 142 -4.76 21.38 33.70
C LYS A 142 -5.94 22.24 33.29
N VAL A 143 -5.82 22.87 32.13
CA VAL A 143 -6.90 23.59 31.47
C VAL A 143 -7.82 22.56 30.82
N MET A 144 -9.08 22.59 31.23
CA MET A 144 -10.16 21.76 30.72
C MET A 144 -10.94 22.55 29.66
N ASP A 145 -11.59 21.86 28.73
CA ASP A 145 -12.60 22.41 27.84
C ASP A 145 -12.21 23.71 27.10
N PHE A 146 -11.43 23.61 26.01
CA PHE A 146 -11.20 24.74 25.09
C PHE A 146 -12.53 25.19 24.47
N GLY A 147 -13.13 26.20 25.13
CA GLY A 147 -14.35 26.93 24.82
C GLY A 147 -15.26 26.37 23.74
N LEU A 148 -16.24 25.54 24.14
CA LEU A 148 -17.38 25.13 23.32
C LEU A 148 -18.41 26.27 23.10
N ALA A 149 -17.98 27.53 23.01
CA ALA A 149 -18.87 28.65 22.73
C ALA A 149 -18.20 29.80 21.98
N LYS A 150 -18.81 30.06 20.82
CA LYS A 150 -18.90 31.33 20.11
C LYS A 150 -17.61 31.80 19.42
N ILE A 151 -17.47 31.37 18.17
CA ILE A 151 -16.79 32.18 17.15
C ILE A 151 -17.72 32.42 15.95
N SER A 152 -18.07 33.69 15.80
CA SER A 152 -18.46 34.44 14.59
C SER A 152 -19.66 33.95 13.77
N GLY A 153 -20.81 34.60 13.96
CA GLY A 153 -21.88 34.59 12.96
C GLY A 153 -23.22 35.23 13.36
N ALA A 154 -23.74 34.98 14.55
CA ALA A 154 -25.08 35.43 14.93
C ALA A 154 -25.14 35.98 16.37
N SER A 155 -25.97 37.02 16.53
CA SER A 155 -26.30 37.81 17.72
C SER A 155 -25.88 37.25 19.10
N LEU A 156 -25.06 38.02 19.82
CA LEU A 156 -24.57 37.74 21.17
C LEU A 156 -25.63 37.84 22.30
N ILE A 157 -26.92 37.81 21.96
CA ILE A 157 -28.05 38.04 22.85
C ILE A 157 -29.05 36.88 22.73
N THR A 158 -28.68 35.68 23.21
CA THR A 158 -29.64 34.63 23.56
C THR A 158 -29.47 34.33 25.05
N ARG A 159 -30.58 34.47 25.78
CA ARG A 159 -30.65 34.73 27.23
C ARG A 159 -30.69 33.46 28.09
N GLU A 160 -30.58 32.27 27.50
CA GLU A 160 -31.02 31.03 28.17
C GLU A 160 -29.90 30.15 28.77
N ALA A 161 -28.62 30.51 28.67
CA ALA A 161 -27.52 29.66 29.17
C ALA A 161 -26.44 30.36 30.03
N ARG A 162 -26.60 31.64 30.38
CA ARG A 162 -25.58 32.37 31.16
C ARG A 162 -25.89 32.31 32.65
N THR A 163 -25.00 31.67 33.42
CA THR A 163 -25.01 31.76 34.88
C THR A 163 -24.17 32.96 35.33
N MET A 164 -24.64 33.69 36.35
CA MET A 164 -24.01 34.92 36.88
C MET A 164 -22.50 34.77 37.16
N GLY A 165 -22.05 33.57 37.57
CA GLY A 165 -20.64 33.28 37.87
C GLY A 165 -19.71 33.12 36.65
N THR A 166 -20.22 32.99 35.42
CA THR A 166 -19.38 32.91 34.20
C THR A 166 -19.04 34.30 33.65
N VAL A 167 -19.91 35.28 33.89
CA VAL A 167 -19.78 36.64 33.36
C VAL A 167 -18.63 37.41 33.98
N ALA A 168 -18.25 37.09 35.22
CA ALA A 168 -17.20 37.76 35.97
C ALA A 168 -15.79 37.69 35.35
N TYR A 169 -15.52 36.70 34.49
CA TYR A 169 -14.21 36.50 33.85
C TYR A 169 -14.17 37.00 32.40
N MET A 170 -15.27 37.52 31.87
CA MET A 170 -15.33 38.04 30.50
C MET A 170 -14.42 39.26 30.35
N SER A 171 -13.80 39.39 29.19
CA SER A 171 -13.06 40.59 28.85
C SER A 171 -13.99 41.74 28.42
N PRO A 172 -13.56 43.02 28.51
CA PRO A 172 -14.34 44.17 28.09
C PRO A 172 -14.89 44.06 26.67
N GLU A 173 -14.13 43.49 25.75
CA GLU A 173 -14.54 43.22 24.38
C GLU A 173 -15.62 42.12 24.29
N GLN A 174 -15.54 41.06 25.11
CA GLN A 174 -16.63 40.07 25.22
C GLN A 174 -17.90 40.69 25.81
N ALA A 175 -17.78 41.53 26.84
CA ALA A 175 -18.89 42.24 27.47
C ALA A 175 -19.59 43.21 26.51
N LYS A 176 -18.84 43.84 25.60
CA LYS A 176 -19.35 44.74 24.55
C LYS A 176 -19.78 44.02 23.27
N GLY A 177 -19.54 42.72 23.19
CA GLY A 177 -19.80 41.91 22.00
C GLY A 177 -18.93 42.23 20.78
N ALA A 178 -17.74 42.78 21.01
CA ALA A 178 -16.76 43.07 19.97
C ALA A 178 -15.96 41.81 19.57
N ALA A 179 -15.21 41.89 18.47
CA ALA A 179 -14.32 40.82 18.05
C ALA A 179 -13.25 40.53 19.12
N VAL A 180 -12.96 39.25 19.32
CA VAL A 180 -12.03 38.77 20.36
C VAL A 180 -10.85 38.03 19.73
N ASP A 181 -9.69 38.18 20.34
CA ASP A 181 -8.46 37.43 20.03
C ASP A 181 -7.85 36.87 21.32
N GLN A 182 -6.65 36.28 21.23
CA GLN A 182 -5.93 35.66 22.35
C GLN A 182 -5.77 36.54 23.60
N ARG A 183 -5.87 37.87 23.48
CA ARG A 183 -5.78 38.82 24.61
C ARG A 183 -7.00 38.78 25.52
N THR A 184 -8.08 38.10 25.10
CA THR A 184 -9.23 37.78 25.95
C THR A 184 -8.83 36.77 27.04
N ASP A 185 -8.05 35.73 26.71
CA ASP A 185 -7.62 34.71 27.67
C ASP A 185 -6.65 35.29 28.70
N ILE A 186 -5.81 36.24 28.29
CA ILE A 186 -4.89 36.99 29.16
C ILE A 186 -5.65 37.80 30.21
N TRP A 187 -6.75 38.45 29.80
CA TRP A 187 -7.64 39.16 30.73
C TRP A 187 -8.23 38.20 31.76
N SER A 188 -8.84 37.11 31.29
CA SER A 188 -9.49 36.12 32.16
C SER A 188 -8.50 35.44 33.12
N LEU A 189 -7.27 35.19 32.67
CA LEU A 189 -6.17 34.71 33.52
C LEU A 189 -5.78 35.74 34.59
N GLY A 190 -5.78 37.04 34.26
CA GLY A 190 -5.55 38.12 35.21
C GLY A 190 -6.66 38.24 36.27
N VAL A 191 -7.93 38.06 35.87
CA VAL A 191 -9.07 38.00 36.80
C VAL A 191 -8.93 36.80 37.74
N MET A 192 -8.57 35.63 37.20
CA MET A 192 -8.37 34.41 37.98
C MET A 192 -7.20 34.53 38.97
N LEU A 193 -6.08 35.16 38.57
CA LEU A 193 -4.95 35.41 39.46
C LEU A 193 -5.31 36.37 40.59
N TYR A 194 -6.08 37.43 40.30
CA TYR A 194 -6.61 38.34 41.32
C TYR A 194 -7.46 37.58 42.34
N GLU A 195 -8.38 36.74 41.86
CA GLU A 195 -9.29 35.99 42.72
C GLU A 195 -8.57 34.92 43.55
N MET A 196 -7.58 34.22 42.99
CA MET A 196 -6.75 33.27 43.76
C MET A 196 -6.03 33.96 44.93
N LEU A 197 -5.55 35.18 44.75
CA LEU A 197 -4.77 35.91 45.76
C LEU A 197 -5.63 36.63 46.80
N THR A 198 -6.88 36.96 46.46
CA THR A 198 -7.74 37.78 47.32
C THR A 198 -8.98 37.05 47.84
N GLY A 199 -9.37 35.94 47.20
CA GLY A 199 -10.64 35.26 47.44
C GLY A 199 -11.85 36.00 46.89
N GLU A 200 -11.67 37.18 46.29
CA GLU A 200 -12.73 38.04 45.76
C GLU A 200 -12.51 38.37 44.28
N LEU A 201 -13.58 38.70 43.56
CA LEU A 201 -13.48 39.12 42.17
C LEU A 201 -13.10 40.62 42.05
N PRO A 202 -12.28 40.98 41.04
CA PRO A 202 -11.84 42.37 40.83
C PRO A 202 -12.95 43.30 40.35
N PHE A 203 -14.02 42.74 39.77
CA PHE A 203 -15.21 43.45 39.29
C PHE A 203 -16.45 42.77 39.88
N GLY A 204 -17.44 43.55 40.33
CA GLY A 204 -18.61 43.00 41.01
C GLY A 204 -19.87 43.86 40.80
N GLY A 205 -21.03 43.30 41.15
CA GLY A 205 -22.33 43.95 41.03
C GLY A 205 -23.46 42.99 41.41
N GLU A 206 -24.60 43.52 41.86
CA GLU A 206 -25.74 42.71 42.33
C GLU A 206 -26.46 41.94 41.22
N HIS A 207 -26.30 42.37 39.95
CA HIS A 207 -26.95 41.79 38.79
C HIS A 207 -25.97 41.65 37.62
N GLU A 208 -26.25 40.75 36.67
CA GLU A 208 -25.36 40.47 35.53
C GLU A 208 -25.00 41.74 34.73
N ALA A 209 -25.95 42.65 34.54
CA ALA A 209 -25.73 43.91 33.83
C ALA A 209 -24.77 44.86 34.56
N SER A 210 -24.76 44.89 35.91
CA SER A 210 -23.83 45.71 36.66
C SER A 210 -22.42 45.13 36.68
N ILE A 211 -22.28 43.80 36.67
CA ILE A 211 -20.98 43.13 36.49
C ILE A 211 -20.40 43.44 35.10
N LEU A 212 -21.19 43.32 34.03
CA LEU A 212 -20.77 43.67 32.67
C LEU A 212 -20.37 45.15 32.55
N TYR A 213 -21.12 46.04 33.20
CA TYR A 213 -20.79 47.46 33.25
C TYR A 213 -19.45 47.71 33.95
N SER A 214 -19.22 47.08 35.11
CA SER A 214 -17.96 47.18 35.87
C SER A 214 -16.77 46.64 35.06
N ILE A 215 -16.93 45.50 34.39
CA ILE A 215 -15.93 44.94 33.46
C ILE A 215 -15.65 45.91 32.31
N ALA A 216 -16.65 46.58 31.75
CA ALA A 216 -16.49 47.45 30.60
C ALA A 216 -15.91 48.85 30.93
N HIS A 217 -16.15 49.38 32.14
CA HIS A 217 -15.93 50.80 32.44
C HIS A 217 -15.21 51.13 33.76
N GLU A 218 -15.22 50.25 34.76
CA GLU A 218 -14.65 50.55 36.08
C GLU A 218 -13.26 49.94 36.25
N ASP A 219 -12.38 50.57 37.04
CA ASP A 219 -11.09 49.98 37.40
C ASP A 219 -11.26 48.80 38.36
N PRO A 220 -10.36 47.79 38.34
CA PRO A 220 -10.43 46.68 39.27
C PRO A 220 -10.29 47.17 40.71
N LYS A 221 -11.00 46.52 41.65
CA LYS A 221 -10.87 46.80 43.07
C LYS A 221 -9.38 46.78 43.50
N PRO A 222 -8.91 47.76 44.29
CA PRO A 222 -7.53 47.77 44.75
C PRO A 222 -7.31 46.68 45.81
N PHE A 223 -6.08 46.18 45.92
CA PHE A 223 -5.66 45.15 46.89
C PHE A 223 -5.63 45.60 48.36
N LYS A 224 -6.48 46.56 48.77
CA LYS A 224 -6.50 47.11 50.13
C LYS A 224 -7.10 46.07 51.10
N ASP A 225 -6.46 45.91 52.26
CA ASP A 225 -6.92 45.07 53.37
C ASP A 225 -6.98 43.55 53.12
N VAL A 226 -6.18 43.01 52.18
CA VAL A 226 -6.03 41.57 51.92
C VAL A 226 -4.78 41.00 52.63
N PRO A 227 -4.90 40.16 53.67
CA PRO A 227 -3.78 39.48 54.30
C PRO A 227 -3.56 38.06 53.75
N PRO A 228 -2.32 37.66 53.38
CA PRO A 228 -1.09 38.46 53.34
C PRO A 228 -1.06 39.45 52.17
N ALA A 229 -0.36 40.57 52.34
CA ALA A 229 -0.28 41.62 51.34
C ALA A 229 0.28 41.09 49.99
N VAL A 230 -0.43 41.39 48.89
CA VAL A 230 0.00 40.99 47.54
C VAL A 230 1.24 41.80 47.13
N PRO A 231 2.36 41.17 46.74
CA PRO A 231 3.59 41.86 46.34
C PRO A 231 3.41 42.78 45.13
N GLN A 232 4.14 43.90 45.12
CA GLN A 232 3.99 44.96 44.10
C GLN A 232 4.16 44.46 42.67
N GLU A 233 5.09 43.52 42.42
CA GLU A 233 5.30 42.96 41.09
C GLU A 233 4.12 42.08 40.62
N LEU A 234 3.47 41.32 41.52
CA LEU A 234 2.25 40.60 41.18
C LEU A 234 1.08 41.56 40.91
N GLN A 235 0.96 42.64 41.69
CA GLN A 235 -0.03 43.68 41.44
C GLN A 235 0.18 44.32 40.05
N ARG A 236 1.44 44.54 39.65
CA ARG A 236 1.79 45.09 38.33
C ARG A 236 1.40 44.15 37.19
N ILE A 237 1.68 42.85 37.32
CA ILE A 237 1.29 41.83 36.33
C ILE A 237 -0.23 41.80 36.17
N ILE A 238 -0.98 41.75 37.29
CA ILE A 238 -2.45 41.75 37.27
C ILE A 238 -2.99 43.06 36.66
N ALA A 239 -2.47 44.22 37.07
CA ALA A 239 -2.90 45.51 36.55
C ALA A 239 -2.63 45.68 35.04
N ARG A 240 -1.59 45.05 34.51
CA ARG A 240 -1.31 45.03 33.06
C ARG A 240 -2.26 44.09 32.31
N SER A 241 -2.56 42.91 32.86
CA SER A 241 -3.53 41.97 32.26
C SER A 241 -4.97 42.54 32.27
N LEU A 242 -5.32 43.37 33.26
CA LEU A 242 -6.65 43.97 33.42
C LEU A 242 -6.79 45.38 32.80
N LYS A 243 -5.93 45.77 31.86
CA LYS A 243 -6.13 47.01 31.09
C LYS A 243 -7.34 46.89 30.17
N LYS A 244 -8.24 47.87 30.18
CA LYS A 244 -9.48 47.80 29.39
C LYS A 244 -9.24 47.71 27.89
N ARG A 245 -8.27 48.48 27.38
CA ARG A 245 -7.80 48.46 25.99
C ARG A 245 -6.91 47.23 25.72
N PRO A 246 -7.26 46.32 24.79
CA PRO A 246 -6.48 45.11 24.51
C PRO A 246 -5.01 45.38 24.13
N GLU A 247 -4.74 46.46 23.40
CA GLU A 247 -3.40 46.90 23.00
C GLU A 247 -2.52 47.34 24.18
N ALA A 248 -3.13 47.65 25.33
CA ALA A 248 -2.42 48.01 26.56
C ALA A 248 -2.15 46.80 27.47
N ARG A 249 -2.66 45.60 27.13
CA ARG A 249 -2.40 44.35 27.85
C ARG A 249 -1.10 43.70 27.37
N TYR A 250 -0.74 42.56 27.96
CA TYR A 250 0.19 41.63 27.31
C TYR A 250 -0.35 41.23 25.93
N GLN A 251 0.53 41.13 24.92
CA GLN A 251 0.10 40.81 23.56
C GLN A 251 0.08 39.30 23.32
N SER A 252 0.83 38.52 24.10
CA SER A 252 0.81 37.07 24.12
C SER A 252 0.78 36.50 25.55
N ALA A 253 0.28 35.26 25.71
CA ALA A 253 0.39 34.53 26.98
C ALA A 253 1.85 34.26 27.37
N THR A 254 2.75 34.11 26.37
CA THR A 254 4.20 33.98 26.58
C THR A 254 4.79 35.21 27.28
N ASP A 255 4.38 36.43 26.89
CA ASP A 255 4.87 37.66 27.51
C ASP A 255 4.51 37.72 29.01
N MET A 256 3.28 37.33 29.36
CA MET A 256 2.82 37.27 30.75
C MET A 256 3.53 36.15 31.52
N LEU A 257 3.74 35.00 30.89
CA LEU A 257 4.47 33.87 31.46
C LEU A 257 5.93 34.22 31.80
N GLU A 258 6.61 35.00 30.95
CA GLU A 258 7.97 35.46 31.21
C GLU A 258 8.07 36.33 32.47
N ASP A 259 7.15 37.29 32.64
CA ASP A 259 7.12 38.15 33.83
C ASP A 259 6.81 37.33 35.10
N LEU A 260 5.88 36.37 35.03
CA LEU A 260 5.58 35.45 36.13
C LEU A 260 6.79 34.57 36.51
N ARG A 261 7.53 34.05 35.52
CA ARG A 261 8.74 33.25 35.74
C ARG A 261 9.88 34.10 36.32
N LYS A 262 10.10 35.32 35.82
CA LYS A 262 11.09 36.26 36.38
C LYS A 262 10.81 36.53 37.86
N TYR A 263 9.54 36.74 38.21
CA TYR A 263 9.13 36.92 39.60
C TYR A 263 9.41 35.66 40.46
N ARG A 264 9.10 34.46 39.96
CA ARG A 264 9.42 33.19 40.65
C ARG A 264 10.92 33.00 40.90
N GLU A 265 11.76 33.35 39.93
CA GLU A 265 13.23 33.24 40.08
C GLU A 265 13.79 34.29 41.04
N ALA A 266 13.22 35.50 41.07
CA ALA A 266 13.57 36.51 42.09
C ALA A 266 13.25 36.01 43.51
N LEU A 267 12.07 35.39 43.72
CA LEU A 267 11.69 34.78 45.01
C LEU A 267 12.65 33.65 45.44
N LYS A 268 13.09 32.80 44.50
CA LYS A 268 14.10 31.75 44.77
C LYS A 268 15.46 32.33 45.11
N ALA A 269 15.90 33.39 44.41
CA ALA A 269 17.16 34.06 44.68
C ALA A 269 17.18 34.72 46.07
N GLU A 270 16.03 35.22 46.53
CA GLU A 270 15.84 35.77 47.88
C GLU A 270 15.87 34.67 48.97
N GLN A 271 15.27 33.50 48.73
CA GLN A 271 15.34 32.34 49.62
C GLN A 271 16.73 31.68 49.69
N ILE A 272 17.51 31.74 48.61
CA ILE A 272 18.88 31.17 48.53
C ILE A 272 19.93 32.11 49.15
N GLY A 273 19.56 33.35 49.50
CA GLY A 273 20.42 34.40 50.06
C GLY A 273 21.07 34.13 51.44
N LEU A 274 20.99 32.92 51.99
CA LEU A 274 21.56 32.56 53.29
C LEU A 274 22.96 31.91 53.26
N PHE A 275 23.62 31.76 52.10
CA PHE A 275 25.00 31.26 52.06
C PHE A 275 25.92 32.09 51.14
N SER A 276 26.74 32.95 51.75
CA SER A 276 27.67 33.79 50.99
C SER A 276 28.86 32.98 50.40
N PRO A 277 29.20 33.17 49.10
CA PRO A 277 30.24 32.41 48.39
C PRO A 277 31.70 32.79 48.75
N ARG A 278 31.91 33.74 49.67
CA ARG A 278 33.26 34.21 50.04
C ARG A 278 34.04 33.24 50.93
N SER A 279 33.38 32.24 51.54
CA SER A 279 34.04 31.23 52.38
C SER A 279 34.56 30.00 51.61
N LEU A 280 34.00 29.69 50.43
CA LEU A 280 34.39 28.54 49.62
C LEU A 280 35.72 28.73 48.88
N LEU A 281 35.97 29.94 48.37
CA LEU A 281 37.13 30.26 47.53
C LEU A 281 38.48 30.15 48.27
N LYS A 282 38.50 30.22 49.60
CA LYS A 282 39.73 30.05 50.40
C LYS A 282 40.16 28.58 50.60
N ARG A 283 39.27 27.60 50.39
CA ARG A 283 39.57 26.16 50.60
C ARG A 283 40.09 25.44 49.35
N ILE A 284 39.84 25.96 48.15
CA ILE A 284 40.15 25.32 46.86
C ILE A 284 41.64 25.39 46.45
N ARG A 285 42.48 26.19 47.12
CA ARG A 285 43.91 26.35 46.78
C ARG A 285 44.86 25.26 47.29
N ARG A 286 44.36 24.18 47.90
CA ARG A 286 45.21 23.06 48.36
C ARG A 286 45.25 21.94 47.29
N PRO A 287 46.43 21.44 46.87
CA PRO A 287 46.53 20.44 45.80
C PRO A 287 45.81 19.11 46.12
N ARG A 288 45.63 18.79 47.42
CA ARG A 288 44.83 17.63 47.88
C ARG A 288 43.31 17.75 47.64
N VAL A 289 42.80 18.92 47.26
CA VAL A 289 41.36 19.19 46.99
C VAL A 289 41.12 19.59 45.53
N ALA A 290 42.10 20.23 44.88
CA ALA A 290 41.98 20.69 43.49
C ALA A 290 41.93 19.55 42.45
N VAL A 291 42.72 18.48 42.63
CA VAL A 291 42.75 17.34 41.70
C VAL A 291 41.44 16.52 41.71
N PRO A 292 40.87 16.16 42.89
CA PRO A 292 39.55 15.52 42.95
C PRO A 292 38.42 16.41 42.40
N ALA A 293 38.48 17.73 42.63
CA ALA A 293 37.48 18.66 42.14
C ALA A 293 37.52 18.81 40.60
N ALA A 294 38.71 18.87 40.00
CA ALA A 294 38.87 18.87 38.55
C ALA A 294 38.38 17.56 37.92
N ALA A 295 38.70 16.42 38.53
CA ALA A 295 38.20 15.12 38.08
C ALA A 295 36.66 15.01 38.19
N ALA A 296 36.06 15.55 39.25
CA ALA A 296 34.60 15.59 39.43
C ALA A 296 33.91 16.49 38.39
N ILE A 297 34.52 17.63 38.03
CA ILE A 297 34.02 18.52 36.97
C ILE A 297 34.12 17.85 35.61
N ILE A 298 35.24 17.19 35.29
CA ILE A 298 35.39 16.44 34.03
C ILE A 298 34.35 15.31 33.96
N ALA A 299 34.16 14.56 35.06
CA ALA A 299 33.13 13.54 35.13
C ALA A 299 31.72 14.13 34.94
N ALA A 300 31.41 15.28 35.55
CA ALA A 300 30.13 15.97 35.37
C ALA A 300 29.92 16.44 33.93
N VAL A 301 30.97 16.95 33.26
CA VAL A 301 30.91 17.33 31.84
C VAL A 301 30.72 16.11 30.95
N VAL A 302 31.43 15.02 31.18
CA VAL A 302 31.27 13.76 30.42
C VAL A 302 29.85 13.19 30.62
N LEU A 303 29.32 13.22 31.84
CA LEU A 303 27.95 12.80 32.14
C LEU A 303 26.93 13.74 31.48
N ALA A 304 27.16 15.05 31.48
CA ALA A 304 26.29 16.02 30.82
C ALA A 304 26.29 15.83 29.30
N VAL A 305 27.46 15.68 28.67
CA VAL A 305 27.59 15.40 27.23
C VAL A 305 26.90 14.08 26.88
N GLY A 306 27.13 13.02 27.65
CA GLY A 306 26.45 11.73 27.46
C GLY A 306 24.94 11.83 27.66
N PHE A 307 24.47 12.66 28.60
CA PHE A 307 23.05 12.93 28.82
C PHE A 307 22.44 13.68 27.63
N PHE A 308 23.08 14.74 27.14
CA PHE A 308 22.59 15.53 26.01
C PHE A 308 22.63 14.75 24.69
N ASP A 309 23.67 13.96 24.43
CA ASP A 309 23.75 13.05 23.27
C ASP A 309 22.64 12.00 23.32
N ARG A 310 22.40 11.39 24.50
CA ARG A 310 21.28 10.46 24.68
C ARG A 310 19.93 11.14 24.48
N GLN A 311 19.73 12.34 25.01
CA GLN A 311 18.49 13.12 24.82
C GLN A 311 18.27 13.49 23.36
N ALA A 312 19.32 13.87 22.62
CA ALA A 312 19.24 14.16 21.19
C ALA A 312 18.83 12.91 20.39
N LYS A 313 19.40 11.74 20.70
CA LYS A 313 19.03 10.46 20.07
C LYS A 313 17.59 10.02 20.39
N VAL A 314 17.12 10.28 21.61
CA VAL A 314 15.71 10.05 21.98
C VAL A 314 14.77 10.98 21.21
N ARG A 315 15.11 12.27 21.07
CA ARG A 315 14.33 13.22 20.24
C ARG A 315 14.32 12.81 18.78
N TRP A 316 15.47 12.47 18.20
CA TRP A 316 15.53 11.93 16.84
C TRP A 316 14.61 10.72 16.67
N ALA A 317 14.64 9.77 17.62
CA ALA A 317 13.79 8.58 17.54
C ALA A 317 12.30 8.93 17.57
N LYS A 318 11.88 9.90 18.39
CA LYS A 318 10.47 10.28 18.55
C LYS A 318 9.95 11.24 17.48
N ASP A 319 10.72 12.27 17.17
CA ASP A 319 10.28 13.40 16.36
C ASP A 319 10.61 13.23 14.88
N THR A 320 11.54 12.31 14.55
CA THR A 320 11.95 12.04 13.17
C THR A 320 11.72 10.58 12.78
N ALA A 321 12.26 9.62 13.54
CA ALA A 321 12.21 8.22 13.14
C ALA A 321 10.79 7.64 13.21
N LEU A 322 10.03 7.88 14.29
CA LEU A 322 8.66 7.35 14.43
C LEU A 322 7.69 7.85 13.34
N PRO A 323 7.61 9.16 13.04
CA PRO A 323 6.80 9.64 11.92
C PRO A 323 7.19 9.01 10.58
N GLU A 324 8.50 8.87 10.33
CA GLU A 324 8.99 8.28 9.08
C GLU A 324 8.68 6.78 9.01
N ILE A 325 8.83 6.03 10.11
CA ILE A 325 8.42 4.62 10.20
C ILE A 325 6.92 4.49 9.87
N LYS A 326 6.08 5.37 10.43
CA LYS A 326 4.63 5.37 10.13
C LYS A 326 4.35 5.68 8.67
N ARG A 327 5.06 6.65 8.09
CA ARG A 327 4.95 7.01 6.67
C ARG A 327 5.34 5.83 5.77
N LEU A 328 6.46 5.17 6.07
CA LEU A 328 6.93 3.99 5.35
C LEU A 328 5.91 2.85 5.45
N ILE A 329 5.39 2.56 6.64
CA ILE A 329 4.32 1.56 6.83
C ILE A 329 3.05 1.94 6.05
N GLY A 330 2.64 3.20 6.08
CA GLY A 330 1.45 3.70 5.37
C GLY A 330 1.60 3.73 3.84
N SER A 331 2.84 3.77 3.33
CA SER A 331 3.14 3.76 1.89
C SER A 331 3.12 2.36 1.25
N GLY A 332 2.84 1.31 2.04
CA GLY A 332 2.62 -0.05 1.55
C GLY A 332 3.73 -1.05 1.91
N GLU A 333 3.44 -2.32 1.67
CA GLU A 333 4.23 -3.48 2.11
C GLU A 333 5.67 -3.50 1.59
N ALA A 334 5.92 -2.90 0.43
CA ALA A 334 7.25 -2.79 -0.16
C ALA A 334 8.26 -2.10 0.78
N ASN A 335 7.80 -1.25 1.70
CA ASN A 335 8.64 -0.43 2.58
C ASN A 335 8.79 -1.00 4.00
N TYR A 336 8.24 -2.18 4.29
CA TYR A 336 8.30 -2.79 5.62
C TYR A 336 9.72 -3.11 6.09
N GLY A 337 10.61 -3.58 5.21
CA GLY A 337 12.01 -3.83 5.55
C GLY A 337 12.77 -2.58 5.99
N GLU A 338 12.53 -1.44 5.32
CA GLU A 338 13.14 -0.16 5.67
C GLU A 338 12.56 0.39 6.97
N ALA A 339 11.23 0.37 7.11
CA ALA A 339 10.53 0.75 8.33
C ALA A 339 11.04 -0.05 9.53
N TYR A 340 11.20 -1.36 9.38
CA TYR A 340 11.72 -2.26 10.40
C TYR A 340 13.16 -1.93 10.79
N THR A 341 14.03 -1.68 9.80
CA THR A 341 15.43 -1.32 10.04
C THR A 341 15.54 0.01 10.81
N LEU A 342 14.73 0.99 10.45
CA LEU A 342 14.65 2.28 11.16
C LEU A 342 14.07 2.09 12.57
N ALA A 343 13.07 1.24 12.73
CA ALA A 343 12.48 0.90 14.02
C ALA A 343 13.48 0.21 14.96
N LEU A 344 14.31 -0.73 14.48
CA LEU A 344 15.38 -1.33 15.27
C LEU A 344 16.45 -0.32 15.72
N LYS A 345 16.75 0.69 14.89
CA LYS A 345 17.65 1.78 15.28
C LYS A 345 17.01 2.65 16.38
N ALA A 346 15.72 2.95 16.26
CA ALA A 346 14.98 3.71 17.27
C ALA A 346 14.82 2.93 18.60
N GLU A 347 14.62 1.61 18.53
CA GLU A 347 14.45 0.72 19.70
C GLU A 347 15.63 0.79 20.67
N ARG A 348 16.85 1.04 20.17
CA ARG A 348 18.05 1.24 21.02
C ARG A 348 17.92 2.41 22.01
N TYR A 349 17.08 3.39 21.69
CA TYR A 349 16.92 4.62 22.47
C TYR A 349 15.56 4.71 23.17
N ILE A 350 14.51 4.14 22.57
CA ILE A 350 13.13 4.18 23.08
C ILE A 350 12.47 2.78 23.14
N PRO A 351 13.11 1.76 23.78
CA PRO A 351 12.68 0.35 23.70
C PRO A 351 11.31 0.04 24.34
N LYS A 352 10.78 0.94 25.16
CA LYS A 352 9.49 0.78 25.85
C LYS A 352 8.40 1.70 25.28
N ASP A 353 8.67 2.38 24.18
CA ASP A 353 7.72 3.30 23.58
C ASP A 353 6.58 2.53 22.90
N PRO A 354 5.30 2.79 23.27
CA PRO A 354 4.18 2.01 22.77
C PRO A 354 3.96 2.21 21.27
N VAL A 355 4.24 3.41 20.74
CA VAL A 355 4.09 3.71 19.31
C VAL A 355 5.16 2.97 18.51
N LEU A 356 6.38 2.90 19.03
CA LEU A 356 7.42 2.08 18.42
C LEU A 356 7.05 0.60 18.41
N ASN A 357 6.55 0.07 19.53
CA ASN A 357 6.16 -1.33 19.65
C ASN A 357 5.00 -1.69 18.71
N GLU A 358 3.99 -0.83 18.60
CA GLU A 358 2.92 -0.96 17.62
C GLU A 358 3.49 -0.94 16.20
N SER A 359 4.39 0.00 15.90
CA SER A 359 5.01 0.11 14.57
C SER A 359 5.83 -1.14 14.23
N LEU A 360 6.59 -1.67 15.18
CA LEU A 360 7.36 -2.93 15.04
C LEU A 360 6.45 -4.14 14.81
N SER A 361 5.28 -4.21 15.44
CA SER A 361 4.29 -5.26 15.17
C SER A 361 3.60 -5.14 13.81
N ARG A 362 3.62 -3.95 13.20
CA ARG A 362 3.02 -3.70 11.89
C ARG A 362 3.99 -3.90 10.73
N CYS A 363 5.30 -3.84 10.97
CA CYS A 363 6.33 -4.05 9.94
C CYS A 363 7.20 -5.30 10.17
N GLY A 364 6.96 -6.07 11.23
CA GLY A 364 7.66 -7.31 11.50
C GLY A 364 6.93 -8.23 12.47
N MET A 365 7.39 -9.48 12.54
CA MET A 365 6.84 -10.53 13.40
C MET A 365 7.94 -11.30 14.12
N LYS A 366 7.56 -12.16 15.06
CA LYS A 366 8.46 -13.12 15.68
C LYS A 366 8.29 -14.49 15.06
N ILE A 367 9.41 -15.15 14.80
CA ILE A 367 9.45 -16.52 14.27
C ILE A 367 10.46 -17.36 15.05
N SER A 368 10.32 -18.67 14.99
CA SER A 368 11.32 -19.65 15.40
C SER A 368 11.93 -20.29 14.17
N VAL A 369 13.22 -20.61 14.19
CA VAL A 369 13.93 -21.22 13.06
C VAL A 369 14.67 -22.45 13.54
N GLU A 370 14.39 -23.59 12.95
CA GLU A 370 14.97 -24.89 13.31
C GLU A 370 15.63 -25.57 12.12
N THR A 371 16.68 -26.34 12.39
CA THR A 371 17.30 -27.20 11.39
C THR A 371 17.50 -28.62 11.89
N LYS A 372 17.57 -29.57 10.95
CA LYS A 372 17.94 -30.96 11.24
C LYS A 372 19.21 -31.34 10.46
N PRO A 373 20.34 -31.62 11.14
CA PRO A 373 20.58 -31.44 12.58
C PRO A 373 20.59 -29.97 13.00
N SER A 374 20.47 -29.70 14.29
CA SER A 374 20.61 -28.36 14.87
C SER A 374 22.06 -27.85 14.81
N GLY A 375 22.27 -26.58 15.15
CA GLY A 375 23.59 -25.95 15.16
C GLY A 375 24.02 -25.43 13.79
N ALA A 376 23.09 -25.04 12.94
CA ALA A 376 23.36 -24.40 11.65
C ALA A 376 23.37 -22.88 11.82
N ARG A 377 24.34 -22.19 11.21
CA ARG A 377 24.35 -20.73 11.11
C ARG A 377 23.32 -20.31 10.08
N ILE A 378 22.48 -19.34 10.43
CA ILE A 378 21.38 -18.88 9.59
C ILE A 378 21.63 -17.43 9.21
N PHE A 379 21.50 -17.13 7.92
CA PHE A 379 21.62 -15.79 7.37
C PHE A 379 20.42 -15.43 6.51
N THR A 380 20.06 -14.15 6.47
CA THR A 380 18.96 -13.64 5.66
C THR A 380 19.34 -12.37 4.91
N LYS A 381 18.69 -12.12 3.76
CA LYS A 381 18.67 -10.82 3.09
C LYS A 381 17.39 -10.65 2.29
N ASP A 382 17.03 -9.40 1.99
CA ASP A 382 15.81 -9.11 1.21
C ASP A 382 15.91 -9.77 -0.16
N TYR A 383 14.80 -10.36 -0.62
CA TYR A 383 14.78 -11.06 -1.91
C TYR A 383 15.06 -10.13 -3.10
N ARG A 384 14.65 -8.86 -2.99
CA ARG A 384 14.71 -7.83 -4.05
C ARG A 384 16.10 -7.24 -4.25
N THR A 385 16.97 -7.35 -3.26
CA THR A 385 18.35 -6.81 -3.29
C THR A 385 19.36 -7.95 -3.15
N PRO A 386 19.47 -8.84 -4.15
CA PRO A 386 20.37 -9.99 -4.12
C PRO A 386 21.85 -9.62 -3.95
N GLU A 387 22.25 -8.41 -4.30
CA GLU A 387 23.60 -7.86 -4.13
C GLU A 387 23.92 -7.44 -2.68
N SER A 388 22.91 -7.35 -1.81
CA SER A 388 23.11 -6.97 -0.40
C SER A 388 23.86 -8.03 0.41
N ASP A 389 24.55 -7.56 1.46
CA ASP A 389 25.25 -8.41 2.41
C ASP A 389 24.29 -9.34 3.16
N TRP A 390 24.77 -10.54 3.48
CA TRP A 390 24.04 -11.50 4.30
C TRP A 390 23.96 -11.04 5.76
N ASN A 391 22.75 -10.94 6.31
CA ASN A 391 22.53 -10.62 7.72
C ASN A 391 22.54 -11.89 8.56
N PHE A 392 23.44 -11.99 9.54
CA PHE A 392 23.47 -13.13 10.46
C PHE A 392 22.28 -13.08 11.42
N LEU A 393 21.43 -14.10 11.36
CA LEU A 393 20.23 -14.20 12.19
C LEU A 393 20.50 -14.97 13.50
N GLY A 394 21.36 -15.99 13.46
CA GLY A 394 21.72 -16.78 14.65
C GLY A 394 22.11 -18.22 14.31
N VAL A 395 22.16 -19.07 15.35
CA VAL A 395 22.45 -20.51 15.24
C VAL A 395 21.22 -21.31 15.65
N SER A 396 20.79 -22.26 14.83
CA SER A 396 19.60 -23.07 15.10
C SER A 396 19.76 -23.99 16.33
N PRO A 397 18.70 -24.23 17.12
CA PRO A 397 17.36 -23.64 17.00
C PRO A 397 17.33 -22.19 17.53
N ILE A 398 16.71 -21.30 16.75
CA ILE A 398 16.42 -19.92 17.16
C ILE A 398 14.95 -19.86 17.57
N LYS A 399 14.65 -19.27 18.73
CA LYS A 399 13.27 -19.09 19.22
C LYS A 399 12.91 -17.61 19.22
N GLU A 400 11.70 -17.29 18.77
CA GLU A 400 11.08 -15.95 18.90
C GLU A 400 11.95 -14.78 18.36
N VAL A 401 12.72 -15.02 17.30
CA VAL A 401 13.52 -13.96 16.65
C VAL A 401 12.61 -13.04 15.84
N ARG A 402 12.79 -11.73 16.01
CA ARG A 402 12.02 -10.73 15.26
C ARG A 402 12.62 -10.52 13.87
N VAL A 403 11.77 -10.57 12.85
CA VAL A 403 12.12 -10.37 11.44
C VAL A 403 11.13 -9.42 10.78
N PRO A 404 11.54 -8.64 9.75
CA PRO A 404 10.60 -7.82 9.00
C PRO A 404 9.60 -8.68 8.23
N PHE A 405 8.44 -8.13 7.90
CA PHE A 405 7.54 -8.69 6.91
C PHE A 405 8.15 -8.59 5.51
N GLY A 406 8.12 -9.67 4.74
CA GLY A 406 8.73 -9.70 3.41
C GLY A 406 9.02 -11.11 2.89
N PHE A 407 9.60 -11.16 1.69
CA PHE A 407 10.24 -12.36 1.15
C PHE A 407 11.75 -12.22 1.32
N PHE A 408 12.38 -13.25 1.88
CA PHE A 408 13.80 -13.24 2.18
C PHE A 408 14.51 -14.40 1.53
N ARG A 409 15.74 -14.17 1.10
CA ARG A 409 16.71 -15.22 0.80
C ARG A 409 17.30 -15.69 2.11
N TRP A 410 17.38 -16.99 2.28
CA TRP A 410 17.92 -17.65 3.46
C TRP A 410 19.13 -18.48 3.08
N LYS A 411 20.14 -18.46 3.93
CA LYS A 411 21.33 -19.32 3.81
C LYS A 411 21.55 -20.04 5.13
N PHE A 412 21.65 -21.37 5.05
CA PHE A 412 21.91 -22.24 6.18
C PHE A 412 23.28 -22.91 5.99
N GLU A 413 24.17 -22.75 6.96
CA GLU A 413 25.54 -23.29 6.89
C GLU A 413 25.85 -24.12 8.13
N LYS A 414 26.37 -25.33 7.92
CA LYS A 414 26.85 -26.21 8.99
C LYS A 414 28.04 -27.02 8.47
N GLU A 415 29.06 -27.18 9.30
CA GLU A 415 30.23 -28.01 8.98
C GLU A 415 29.82 -29.45 8.62
N ARG A 416 30.36 -29.99 7.51
CA ARG A 416 30.05 -31.33 6.96
C ARG A 416 28.65 -31.49 6.35
N TYR A 417 27.98 -30.38 6.07
CA TYR A 417 26.69 -30.31 5.39
C TYR A 417 26.76 -29.33 4.22
N GLU A 418 25.97 -29.59 3.19
CA GLU A 418 25.85 -28.69 2.04
C GLU A 418 25.24 -27.35 2.49
N PRO A 419 25.77 -26.20 2.01
CA PRO A 419 25.11 -24.92 2.17
C PRO A 419 23.73 -24.95 1.51
N ALA A 420 22.68 -24.69 2.29
CA ALA A 420 21.32 -24.66 1.75
C ALA A 420 20.89 -23.21 1.51
N LEU A 421 20.54 -22.89 0.26
CA LEU A 421 19.84 -21.66 -0.10
C LEU A 421 18.34 -21.93 -0.20
N ALA A 422 17.55 -20.96 0.25
CA ALA A 422 16.10 -21.05 0.24
C ALA A 422 15.45 -19.68 0.18
N VAL A 423 14.16 -19.68 -0.11
CA VAL A 423 13.30 -18.51 0.03
C VAL A 423 12.18 -18.83 0.99
N TYR A 424 12.00 -17.99 2.00
CA TYR A 424 10.85 -18.05 2.89
C TYR A 424 10.22 -16.67 3.00
N SER A 425 8.89 -16.67 3.04
CA SER A 425 8.08 -15.49 3.36
C SER A 425 7.93 -15.38 4.87
N THR A 426 7.94 -14.15 5.38
CA THR A 426 7.55 -13.82 6.74
C THR A 426 6.23 -13.07 6.77
N PHE A 427 5.53 -12.90 5.64
CA PHE A 427 4.20 -12.31 5.65
C PHE A 427 3.18 -13.20 6.38
N GLU A 428 2.24 -12.55 7.04
CA GLU A 428 1.08 -13.18 7.65
C GLU A 428 -0.09 -13.11 6.66
N TRP A 429 -0.45 -14.24 6.06
CA TRP A 429 -1.60 -14.37 5.17
C TRP A 429 -2.69 -15.16 5.88
N GLU A 430 -3.85 -14.56 6.14
CA GLU A 430 -5.08 -15.30 6.43
C GLU A 430 -5.87 -15.45 5.14
N MET A 431 -6.26 -16.69 4.81
CA MET A 431 -7.04 -16.99 3.62
C MET A 431 -8.32 -17.72 4.00
N ASP A 432 -9.42 -17.00 4.18
CA ASP A 432 -10.83 -17.42 4.33
C ASP A 432 -11.38 -16.98 5.71
N LYS A 433 -12.46 -17.47 6.26
CA LYS A 433 -12.41 -18.74 7.02
C LYS A 433 -11.02 -19.40 7.32
N LEU A 434 -9.90 -19.01 6.71
CA LEU A 434 -8.48 -19.17 7.01
C LEU A 434 -8.05 -18.35 8.20
N SER A 435 -8.59 -18.63 9.39
CA SER A 435 -7.78 -18.36 10.57
C SER A 435 -6.39 -18.98 10.36
N LEU A 436 -5.31 -18.21 10.57
CA LEU A 436 -3.91 -18.62 10.86
C LEU A 436 -2.77 -18.47 9.80
N VAL A 437 -1.75 -17.72 10.24
CA VAL A 437 -0.30 -18.07 10.40
C VAL A 437 0.57 -18.25 9.14
N GLY A 438 1.37 -17.23 8.82
CA GLY A 438 2.72 -17.44 8.28
C GLY A 438 3.57 -18.15 9.33
N PRO A 439 4.50 -19.07 9.00
CA PRO A 439 5.03 -19.97 10.00
C PRO A 439 5.68 -19.18 11.14
N ALA A 440 5.06 -19.25 12.32
CA ALA A 440 5.73 -18.96 13.58
C ALA A 440 7.00 -19.84 13.74
N ARG A 441 7.19 -20.84 12.86
CA ARG A 441 8.29 -21.79 12.85
C ARG A 441 8.77 -22.16 11.43
N ILE A 442 9.94 -21.68 11.03
CA ILE A 442 10.65 -22.14 9.83
C ILE A 442 11.46 -23.40 10.20
N PHE A 443 11.41 -24.42 9.35
CA PHE A 443 12.19 -25.65 9.50
C PHE A 443 12.96 -25.99 8.22
N ARG A 444 14.23 -26.40 8.35
CA ARG A 444 15.06 -26.88 7.23
C ARG A 444 15.85 -28.13 7.60
N ALA A 445 15.67 -29.22 6.86
CA ALA A 445 16.59 -30.35 6.90
C ALA A 445 17.84 -30.04 6.06
N LEU A 446 19.04 -30.30 6.61
CA LEU A 446 20.31 -30.09 5.92
C LEU A 446 20.81 -31.41 5.33
N ASP A 447 21.29 -31.33 4.11
CA ASP A 447 21.88 -32.46 3.39
C ASP A 447 23.36 -32.60 3.74
N LYS A 448 23.82 -33.83 3.93
CA LYS A 448 25.23 -34.09 4.21
C LYS A 448 26.08 -33.72 2.99
N GLU A 449 27.29 -33.25 3.23
CA GLU A 449 28.25 -32.97 2.16
C GLU A 449 28.42 -34.21 1.26
N GLY A 450 28.33 -34.01 -0.05
CA GLY A 450 28.40 -35.06 -1.08
C GLY A 450 27.12 -35.90 -1.25
N SER A 451 26.04 -35.61 -0.53
CA SER A 451 24.76 -36.32 -0.70
C SER A 451 23.84 -35.72 -1.77
N VAL A 452 24.12 -34.48 -2.21
CA VAL A 452 23.42 -33.82 -3.31
C VAL A 452 24.27 -33.97 -4.58
N PRO A 453 23.72 -34.50 -5.69
CA PRO A 453 24.45 -34.58 -6.95
C PRO A 453 24.94 -33.21 -7.42
N ALA A 454 26.12 -33.15 -8.03
CA ALA A 454 26.69 -31.90 -8.54
C ALA A 454 25.72 -31.22 -9.54
N GLY A 455 25.53 -29.91 -9.39
CA GLY A 455 24.64 -29.12 -10.24
C GLY A 455 23.14 -29.34 -9.97
N MET A 456 22.77 -30.00 -8.87
CA MET A 456 21.37 -30.23 -8.49
C MET A 456 21.01 -29.62 -7.14
N VAL A 457 19.72 -29.39 -6.94
CA VAL A 457 19.10 -29.03 -5.65
C VAL A 457 18.14 -30.10 -5.20
N LYS A 458 17.96 -30.24 -3.89
CA LYS A 458 16.98 -31.16 -3.32
C LYS A 458 15.64 -30.46 -3.10
N VAL A 459 14.61 -30.95 -3.76
CA VAL A 459 13.22 -30.51 -3.61
C VAL A 459 12.50 -31.45 -2.65
N SER A 460 12.14 -30.96 -1.46
CA SER A 460 11.55 -31.76 -0.38
C SER A 460 10.10 -31.36 -0.13
N GLY A 461 9.15 -32.30 -0.27
CA GLY A 461 7.73 -32.07 0.04
C GLY A 461 7.39 -32.09 1.53
N GLY A 462 8.14 -31.36 2.38
CA GLY A 462 7.99 -31.42 3.84
C GLY A 462 8.66 -32.67 4.46
N GLU A 463 7.93 -33.44 5.27
CA GLU A 463 8.46 -34.62 5.99
C GLU A 463 8.67 -35.88 5.10
N ALA A 464 8.30 -35.83 3.82
CA ALA A 464 8.41 -36.94 2.87
C ALA A 464 9.77 -36.99 2.11
N ASP A 465 10.07 -38.16 1.53
CA ASP A 465 11.21 -38.39 0.61
C ASP A 465 11.14 -37.43 -0.60
N GLY A 466 12.05 -36.45 -0.68
CA GLY A 466 12.17 -35.49 -1.79
C GLY A 466 12.85 -36.05 -3.04
N PHE A 467 13.02 -35.25 -4.09
CA PHE A 467 13.78 -35.60 -5.30
C PHE A 467 14.87 -34.56 -5.59
N PHE A 468 15.79 -34.86 -6.51
CA PHE A 468 16.79 -33.87 -6.96
C PHE A 468 16.38 -33.28 -8.31
N MET A 469 16.60 -31.99 -8.49
CA MET A 469 16.33 -31.24 -9.72
C MET A 469 17.59 -30.49 -10.11
N ASP A 470 17.83 -30.34 -11.41
CA ASP A 470 18.91 -29.47 -11.88
C ASP A 470 18.74 -28.05 -11.32
N GLU A 471 19.83 -27.49 -10.83
CA GLU A 471 19.85 -26.17 -10.20
C GLU A 471 19.45 -25.09 -11.22
N HIS A 472 19.78 -25.26 -12.49
CA HIS A 472 19.41 -24.38 -13.60
C HIS A 472 19.03 -25.20 -14.85
N GLU A 473 18.66 -24.54 -15.93
CA GLU A 473 18.38 -25.15 -17.23
C GLU A 473 19.65 -25.81 -17.81
N VAL A 474 19.49 -26.87 -18.62
CA VAL A 474 20.62 -27.53 -19.29
C VAL A 474 21.31 -26.54 -20.22
N THR A 475 22.63 -26.41 -20.08
CA THR A 475 23.43 -25.45 -20.86
C THR A 475 23.81 -25.98 -22.23
N ASN A 476 24.19 -25.08 -23.15
CA ASN A 476 24.74 -25.45 -24.46
C ASN A 476 25.98 -26.35 -24.33
N ARG A 477 26.87 -26.07 -23.35
CA ARG A 477 28.05 -26.89 -23.09
C ARG A 477 27.68 -28.33 -22.72
N GLU A 478 26.71 -28.51 -21.83
CA GLU A 478 26.25 -29.83 -21.41
C GLU A 478 25.56 -30.59 -22.57
N PHE A 479 24.70 -29.91 -23.34
CA PHE A 479 24.07 -30.52 -24.50
C PHE A 479 25.07 -30.85 -25.61
N LYS A 480 26.15 -30.07 -25.75
CA LYS A 480 27.25 -30.36 -26.67
C LYS A 480 27.97 -31.65 -26.29
N GLU A 481 28.17 -31.91 -24.99
CA GLU A 481 28.74 -33.19 -24.55
C GLU A 481 27.87 -34.39 -24.96
N PHE A 482 26.54 -34.26 -24.88
CA PHE A 482 25.61 -35.28 -25.38
C PHE A 482 25.82 -35.55 -26.89
N ILE A 483 25.93 -34.50 -27.70
CA ILE A 483 26.20 -34.62 -29.14
C ILE A 483 27.56 -35.28 -29.38
N ASP A 484 28.62 -34.80 -28.73
CA ASP A 484 29.99 -35.29 -28.91
C ASP A 484 30.17 -36.74 -28.49
N ARG A 485 29.37 -37.21 -27.54
CA ARG A 485 29.32 -38.63 -27.12
C ARG A 485 28.37 -39.48 -27.95
N GLY A 486 27.90 -38.97 -29.08
CA GLY A 486 27.12 -39.71 -30.07
C GLY A 486 25.61 -39.72 -29.79
N GLY A 487 25.08 -38.66 -29.19
CA GLY A 487 23.67 -38.57 -28.77
C GLY A 487 22.66 -38.84 -29.89
N TYR A 488 22.92 -38.32 -31.08
CA TYR A 488 22.09 -38.49 -32.28
C TYR A 488 22.40 -39.80 -33.03
N GLN A 489 23.48 -40.50 -32.69
CA GLN A 489 23.90 -41.75 -33.35
C GLN A 489 23.51 -42.99 -32.54
N LYS A 490 23.25 -42.85 -31.24
CA LYS A 490 22.94 -43.95 -30.33
C LYS A 490 21.43 -44.05 -30.09
N LYS A 491 20.78 -44.96 -30.81
CA LYS A 491 19.34 -45.27 -30.65
C LYS A 491 18.91 -45.58 -29.21
N GLY A 492 19.83 -46.07 -28.37
CA GLY A 492 19.57 -46.41 -26.96
C GLY A 492 19.09 -45.25 -26.09
N TYR A 493 19.40 -44.00 -26.46
CA TYR A 493 18.90 -42.82 -25.72
C TYR A 493 17.47 -42.43 -26.08
N TRP A 494 16.97 -42.87 -27.23
CA TRP A 494 15.67 -42.48 -27.79
C TRP A 494 14.58 -43.47 -27.37
N ARG A 495 14.14 -43.39 -26.12
CA ARG A 495 13.23 -44.37 -25.49
C ARG A 495 11.76 -44.26 -25.89
N TYR A 496 11.34 -43.11 -26.38
CA TYR A 496 9.94 -42.81 -26.66
C TYR A 496 9.62 -42.94 -28.16
N PRO A 497 8.43 -43.46 -28.54
CA PRO A 497 8.02 -43.52 -29.93
C PRO A 497 7.81 -42.11 -30.50
N PHE A 498 8.29 -41.89 -31.72
CA PHE A 498 8.09 -40.65 -32.46
C PHE A 498 6.67 -40.62 -33.05
N ILE A 499 5.82 -39.70 -32.61
CA ILE A 499 4.42 -39.63 -33.04
C ILE A 499 4.16 -38.29 -33.72
N ARG A 500 3.76 -38.34 -35.00
CA ARG A 500 3.35 -37.19 -35.80
C ARG A 500 1.99 -37.46 -36.42
N ASP A 501 1.02 -36.58 -36.20
CA ASP A 501 -0.35 -36.71 -36.72
C ASP A 501 -1.00 -38.07 -36.41
N GLY A 502 -0.76 -38.60 -35.20
CA GLY A 502 -1.26 -39.90 -34.75
C GLY A 502 -0.54 -41.12 -35.33
N LYS A 503 0.51 -40.95 -36.15
CA LYS A 503 1.31 -42.03 -36.74
C LYS A 503 2.67 -42.14 -36.07
N THR A 504 3.13 -43.38 -35.86
CA THR A 504 4.48 -43.65 -35.35
C THR A 504 5.49 -43.61 -36.50
N LEU A 505 6.55 -42.80 -36.36
CA LEU A 505 7.65 -42.70 -37.33
C LEU A 505 8.79 -43.65 -36.99
N ALA A 506 9.53 -44.10 -38.01
CA ALA A 506 10.79 -44.83 -37.81
C ALA A 506 11.88 -43.90 -37.25
N TRP A 507 12.87 -44.45 -36.54
CA TRP A 507 13.94 -43.65 -35.94
C TRP A 507 14.73 -42.87 -37.00
N GLU A 508 15.08 -43.53 -38.11
CA GLU A 508 15.83 -42.96 -39.22
C GLU A 508 15.05 -41.86 -39.96
N GLU A 509 13.71 -41.90 -39.90
CA GLU A 509 12.85 -40.87 -40.46
C GLU A 509 12.77 -39.66 -39.52
N ALA A 510 12.59 -39.89 -38.22
CA ALA A 510 12.51 -38.84 -37.22
C ALA A 510 13.83 -38.06 -37.06
N MET A 511 14.99 -38.72 -37.15
CA MET A 511 16.29 -38.06 -37.00
C MET A 511 16.55 -36.98 -38.06
N LYS A 512 15.93 -37.08 -39.25
CA LYS A 512 16.07 -36.08 -40.33
C LYS A 512 15.44 -34.73 -39.99
N ASP A 513 14.58 -34.69 -38.98
CA ASP A 513 13.93 -33.45 -38.53
C ASP A 513 14.74 -32.74 -37.44
N PHE A 514 15.84 -33.34 -36.99
CA PHE A 514 16.65 -32.87 -35.86
C PHE A 514 18.01 -32.30 -36.27
N ASP A 515 18.05 -31.66 -37.43
CA ASP A 515 19.20 -30.93 -37.92
C ASP A 515 19.15 -29.46 -37.48
N ASP A 516 20.33 -28.87 -37.31
CA ASP A 516 20.54 -27.45 -37.07
C ASP A 516 20.31 -26.65 -38.36
N SER A 517 20.48 -25.33 -38.28
CA SER A 517 20.22 -24.44 -39.42
C SER A 517 21.13 -24.69 -40.65
N THR A 518 22.20 -25.46 -40.49
CA THR A 518 23.15 -25.84 -41.54
C THR A 518 23.00 -27.29 -42.03
N GLY A 519 22.03 -28.04 -41.49
CA GLY A 519 21.81 -29.44 -41.85
C GLY A 519 22.66 -30.45 -41.07
N MET A 520 23.25 -30.05 -39.94
CA MET A 520 24.02 -30.94 -39.06
C MET A 520 23.19 -31.35 -37.84
N PRO A 521 23.26 -32.59 -37.32
CA PRO A 521 22.47 -32.97 -36.15
C PRO A 521 22.74 -32.09 -34.92
N GLY A 522 21.69 -31.49 -34.36
CA GLY A 522 21.80 -30.58 -33.22
C GLY A 522 20.65 -29.57 -33.14
N PRO A 523 20.56 -28.76 -32.07
CA PRO A 523 19.48 -27.80 -31.83
C PRO A 523 19.24 -26.84 -33.00
N SER A 524 17.99 -26.41 -33.21
CA SER A 524 17.61 -25.54 -34.34
C SER A 524 18.27 -24.16 -34.32
N THR A 525 18.78 -23.73 -33.15
CA THR A 525 19.46 -22.45 -32.95
C THR A 525 20.96 -22.50 -33.19
N TRP A 526 21.51 -23.67 -33.55
CA TRP A 526 22.93 -23.88 -33.77
C TRP A 526 23.29 -23.80 -35.26
N GLU A 527 24.59 -23.67 -35.53
CA GLU A 527 25.18 -23.62 -36.86
C GLU A 527 26.43 -24.50 -36.92
N GLY A 528 26.54 -25.36 -37.92
CA GLY A 528 27.70 -26.23 -38.15
C GLY A 528 27.97 -27.21 -37.00
N GLY A 529 26.93 -27.65 -36.30
CA GLY A 529 27.01 -28.50 -35.11
C GLY A 529 27.57 -27.79 -33.87
N ARG A 530 27.53 -26.45 -33.83
CA ARG A 530 28.05 -25.63 -32.73
C ARG A 530 27.05 -24.58 -32.27
N TYR A 531 27.02 -24.32 -30.97
CA TYR A 531 26.34 -23.15 -30.42
C TYR A 531 27.13 -21.87 -30.74
N PRO A 532 26.48 -20.69 -30.72
CA PRO A 532 27.16 -19.42 -30.94
C PRO A 532 28.32 -19.17 -29.95
N GLU A 533 29.41 -18.56 -30.41
CA GLU A 533 30.62 -18.33 -29.60
C GLU A 533 30.31 -17.53 -28.32
N GLY A 534 30.90 -17.94 -27.20
CA GLY A 534 30.68 -17.32 -25.89
C GLY A 534 29.33 -17.64 -25.23
N ARG A 535 28.56 -18.60 -25.78
CA ARG A 535 27.26 -19.04 -25.23
C ARG A 535 27.28 -20.38 -24.50
N ASP A 536 28.44 -20.78 -23.99
CA ASP A 536 28.66 -22.06 -23.30
C ASP A 536 27.71 -22.26 -22.12
N ASP A 537 27.54 -21.23 -21.29
CA ASP A 537 26.71 -21.23 -20.08
C ASP A 537 25.27 -20.73 -20.33
N PHE A 538 24.84 -20.56 -21.58
CA PHE A 538 23.44 -20.24 -21.90
C PHE A 538 22.61 -21.53 -21.91
N PRO A 539 21.31 -21.49 -21.60
CA PRO A 539 20.46 -22.66 -21.75
C PRO A 539 20.47 -23.11 -23.21
N VAL A 540 20.48 -24.42 -23.42
CA VAL A 540 20.23 -24.97 -24.75
C VAL A 540 18.80 -24.61 -25.15
N SER A 541 18.64 -24.14 -26.38
CA SER A 541 17.34 -23.69 -26.88
C SER A 541 17.13 -24.12 -28.33
N GLY A 542 15.87 -24.21 -28.77
CA GLY A 542 15.56 -24.78 -30.09
C GLY A 542 15.58 -26.30 -30.13
N VAL A 543 15.33 -26.94 -28.99
CA VAL A 543 15.24 -28.40 -28.87
C VAL A 543 13.78 -28.84 -28.75
N CYS A 544 13.44 -29.94 -29.41
CA CYS A 544 12.13 -30.56 -29.23
C CYS A 544 12.08 -31.45 -27.99
N TRP A 545 10.89 -31.94 -27.66
CA TRP A 545 10.69 -32.80 -26.50
C TRP A 545 11.48 -34.11 -26.58
N TYR A 546 11.60 -34.70 -27.77
CA TYR A 546 12.36 -35.94 -27.97
C TYR A 546 13.86 -35.76 -27.76
N GLU A 547 14.43 -34.65 -28.24
CA GLU A 547 15.84 -34.29 -28.01
C GLU A 547 16.11 -34.09 -26.51
N ALA A 548 15.21 -33.38 -25.81
CA ALA A 548 15.29 -33.18 -24.36
C ALA A 548 15.20 -34.51 -23.59
N ALA A 549 14.29 -35.40 -23.97
CA ALA A 549 14.14 -36.72 -23.36
C ALA A 549 15.36 -37.64 -23.62
N ALA A 550 15.95 -37.58 -24.81
CA ALA A 550 17.15 -38.34 -25.15
C ALA A 550 18.38 -37.86 -24.37
N TYR A 551 18.53 -36.54 -24.19
CA TYR A 551 19.54 -35.99 -23.30
C TYR A 551 19.33 -36.46 -21.86
N ALA A 552 18.09 -36.42 -21.35
CA ALA A 552 17.80 -36.84 -19.98
C ALA A 552 18.22 -38.31 -19.74
N GLU A 553 17.94 -39.21 -20.69
CA GLU A 553 18.39 -40.61 -20.65
C GLU A 553 19.94 -40.70 -20.68
N PHE A 554 20.61 -39.93 -21.53
CA PHE A 554 22.08 -39.86 -21.57
C PHE A 554 22.67 -39.42 -20.22
N ALA A 555 22.05 -38.45 -19.56
CA ALA A 555 22.46 -37.94 -18.27
C ALA A 555 22.08 -38.86 -17.10
N GLY A 556 21.36 -39.96 -17.34
CA GLY A 556 20.82 -40.84 -16.28
C GLY A 556 19.72 -40.18 -15.44
N LYS A 557 19.02 -39.21 -16.02
CA LYS A 557 17.96 -38.39 -15.41
C LYS A 557 16.64 -38.58 -16.15
N ILE A 558 15.60 -37.86 -15.75
CA ILE A 558 14.33 -37.77 -16.47
C ILE A 558 13.89 -36.30 -16.61
N LEU A 559 13.04 -36.00 -17.59
CA LEU A 559 12.33 -34.71 -17.61
C LEU A 559 11.38 -34.63 -16.40
N PRO A 560 11.22 -33.45 -15.76
CA PRO A 560 10.29 -33.26 -14.67
C PRO A 560 8.85 -33.51 -15.14
N THR A 561 8.01 -34.05 -14.28
CA THR A 561 6.56 -33.86 -14.45
C THR A 561 6.17 -32.43 -14.10
N VAL A 562 5.02 -31.95 -14.58
CA VAL A 562 4.45 -30.64 -14.22
C VAL A 562 4.42 -30.49 -12.70
N ARG A 563 4.02 -31.55 -11.98
CA ARG A 563 3.98 -31.52 -10.51
C ARG A 563 5.37 -31.35 -9.90
N GLN A 564 6.37 -32.08 -10.39
CA GLN A 564 7.75 -31.93 -9.91
C GLN A 564 8.30 -30.54 -10.22
N TRP A 565 8.00 -30.03 -11.40
CA TRP A 565 8.38 -28.68 -11.80
C TRP A 565 7.75 -27.63 -10.87
N GLU A 566 6.45 -27.72 -10.59
CA GLU A 566 5.73 -26.83 -9.68
C GLU A 566 6.30 -26.87 -8.26
N MET A 567 6.63 -28.07 -7.77
CA MET A 567 7.30 -28.22 -6.48
C MET A 567 8.69 -27.56 -6.49
N GLY A 568 9.50 -27.78 -7.53
CA GLY A 568 10.81 -27.12 -7.67
C GLY A 568 10.70 -25.59 -7.70
N ALA A 569 9.64 -25.08 -8.34
CA ALA A 569 9.31 -23.66 -8.40
C ALA A 569 8.80 -23.09 -7.06
N GLY A 570 8.44 -23.94 -6.09
CA GLY A 570 7.87 -23.56 -4.80
C GLY A 570 6.37 -23.23 -4.84
N LEU A 571 5.68 -23.60 -5.93
CA LEU A 571 4.25 -23.34 -6.11
C LEU A 571 3.35 -24.27 -5.27
N ASP A 572 3.93 -25.28 -4.64
CA ASP A 572 3.24 -26.17 -3.70
C ASP A 572 3.19 -25.63 -2.27
N ILE A 573 3.92 -24.53 -1.99
CA ILE A 573 4.01 -23.95 -0.65
C ILE A 573 2.94 -22.85 -0.52
N PRO A 574 1.94 -22.98 0.36
CA PRO A 574 0.83 -22.02 0.46
C PRO A 574 1.27 -20.57 0.70
N THR A 575 2.30 -20.32 1.52
CA THR A 575 2.83 -18.97 1.76
C THR A 575 3.50 -18.33 0.55
N ILE A 576 3.88 -19.15 -0.44
CA ILE A 576 4.47 -18.73 -1.71
C ILE A 576 3.38 -18.66 -2.81
N PHE A 577 2.45 -19.62 -2.81
CA PHE A 577 1.40 -19.80 -3.81
C PHE A 577 0.19 -18.87 -3.61
N ALA A 578 -0.32 -18.72 -2.38
CA ALA A 578 -1.54 -17.97 -2.09
C ALA A 578 -1.39 -16.46 -2.34
N GLY A 579 -0.16 -15.95 -2.43
CA GLY A 579 0.09 -14.53 -2.65
C GLY A 579 0.03 -14.09 -4.11
N GLY A 580 0.42 -14.92 -5.09
CA GLY A 580 0.77 -14.42 -6.45
C GLY A 580 1.93 -13.38 -6.48
N PHE A 581 2.25 -12.76 -5.35
CA PHE A 581 3.32 -11.80 -5.12
C PHE A 581 4.71 -12.43 -5.21
N PHE A 582 4.92 -13.67 -4.74
CA PHE A 582 6.22 -14.31 -4.92
C PHE A 582 6.52 -14.56 -6.39
N SER A 583 5.53 -14.99 -7.19
CA SER A 583 5.71 -15.10 -8.64
C SER A 583 6.04 -13.75 -9.28
N LEU A 584 5.43 -12.64 -8.84
CA LEU A 584 5.80 -11.30 -9.32
C LEU A 584 7.24 -10.93 -8.94
N LEU A 585 7.67 -11.23 -7.71
CA LEU A 585 9.04 -10.99 -7.26
C LEU A 585 10.06 -11.86 -7.98
N LEU A 586 9.77 -13.14 -8.17
CA LEU A 586 10.63 -14.06 -8.91
C LEU A 586 10.73 -13.65 -10.37
N THR A 587 9.61 -13.40 -11.05
CA THR A 587 9.60 -13.00 -12.46
C THR A 587 10.27 -11.64 -12.69
N SER A 588 10.18 -10.68 -11.76
CA SER A 588 10.93 -9.42 -11.84
C SER A 588 12.46 -9.57 -11.69
N GLN A 589 12.92 -10.69 -11.15
CA GLN A 589 14.33 -11.06 -10.99
C GLN A 589 14.75 -12.12 -12.02
N SER A 590 13.99 -12.27 -13.10
CA SER A 590 14.15 -13.28 -14.17
C SER A 590 14.35 -12.61 -15.53
N ASN A 591 14.51 -13.39 -16.61
CA ASN A 591 14.85 -12.89 -17.95
C ASN A 591 13.63 -12.53 -18.84
N PHE A 592 12.45 -12.32 -18.25
CA PHE A 592 11.29 -11.81 -19.01
C PHE A 592 11.54 -10.40 -19.55
N GLY A 593 11.12 -10.12 -20.78
CA GLY A 593 11.38 -8.87 -21.50
C GLY A 593 12.78 -8.78 -22.12
N GLY A 594 13.59 -9.85 -22.08
CA GLY A 594 14.93 -9.88 -22.65
C GLY A 594 14.95 -9.97 -24.18
N ASP A 595 16.13 -9.74 -24.78
CA ASP A 595 16.35 -9.88 -26.24
C ASP A 595 16.58 -11.34 -26.70
N GLY A 596 16.74 -12.26 -25.74
CA GLY A 596 17.13 -13.66 -25.98
C GLY A 596 17.37 -14.41 -24.67
N PRO A 597 17.76 -15.70 -24.74
CA PRO A 597 18.24 -16.42 -23.56
C PRO A 597 19.45 -15.72 -22.94
N ALA A 598 19.60 -15.83 -21.63
CA ALA A 598 20.70 -15.33 -20.85
C ALA A 598 21.55 -16.48 -20.27
N PRO A 599 22.84 -16.25 -19.93
CA PRO A 599 23.62 -17.22 -19.18
C PRO A 599 22.89 -17.66 -17.91
N VAL A 600 22.92 -18.96 -17.60
CA VAL A 600 22.33 -19.50 -16.38
C VAL A 600 22.90 -18.79 -15.15
N LYS A 601 22.04 -18.55 -14.15
CA LYS A 601 22.32 -17.80 -12.91
C LYS A 601 22.75 -16.35 -13.11
N ARG A 602 22.69 -15.79 -14.33
CA ARG A 602 22.85 -14.34 -14.53
C ARG A 602 21.78 -13.58 -13.77
N HIS A 603 20.54 -14.04 -13.91
CA HIS A 603 19.40 -13.51 -13.19
C HIS A 603 19.33 -14.14 -11.80
N GLN A 604 18.99 -13.35 -10.79
CA GLN A 604 19.10 -13.77 -9.39
C GLN A 604 17.80 -14.38 -8.86
N GLY A 605 16.79 -14.63 -9.70
CA GLY A 605 15.58 -15.34 -9.32
C GLY A 605 15.90 -16.75 -8.80
N ILE A 606 15.58 -17.02 -7.53
CA ILE A 606 15.83 -18.31 -6.87
C ILE A 606 14.55 -18.80 -6.21
N THR A 607 14.29 -20.10 -6.26
CA THR A 607 13.09 -20.69 -5.67
C THR A 607 13.29 -21.07 -4.21
N THR A 608 12.22 -21.54 -3.55
CA THR A 608 12.26 -22.00 -2.16
C THR A 608 13.27 -23.12 -1.89
N TYR A 609 13.58 -23.92 -2.92
CA TYR A 609 14.51 -25.04 -2.82
C TYR A 609 15.91 -24.72 -3.37
N GLY A 610 16.13 -23.50 -3.84
CA GLY A 610 17.44 -23.04 -4.32
C GLY A 610 17.65 -23.18 -5.83
N ALA A 611 16.62 -23.53 -6.61
CA ALA A 611 16.73 -23.59 -8.06
C ALA A 611 16.74 -22.18 -8.67
N TYR A 612 17.56 -21.98 -9.69
CA TYR A 612 17.68 -20.78 -10.50
C TYR A 612 16.98 -20.95 -11.86
N ASP A 613 16.74 -19.81 -12.51
CA ASP A 613 16.26 -19.71 -13.89
C ASP A 613 14.97 -20.48 -14.19
N MET A 614 14.12 -20.71 -13.17
CA MET A 614 12.83 -21.40 -13.36
C MET A 614 11.78 -20.52 -14.06
N ALA A 615 12.14 -19.31 -14.47
CA ALA A 615 11.22 -18.37 -15.07
C ALA A 615 11.91 -17.49 -16.12
N GLY A 616 11.22 -17.26 -17.22
CA GLY A 616 11.56 -16.22 -18.20
C GLY A 616 12.83 -16.44 -19.01
N ASN A 617 13.58 -17.54 -18.85
CA ASN A 617 14.74 -17.80 -19.70
C ASN A 617 14.32 -18.69 -20.88
N VAL A 618 14.15 -20.00 -20.72
CA VAL A 618 13.47 -20.83 -21.73
C VAL A 618 12.17 -21.45 -21.20
N ARG A 619 11.25 -21.79 -22.11
CA ARG A 619 10.12 -22.69 -21.80
C ARG A 619 10.68 -24.09 -21.61
N GLU A 620 10.41 -24.70 -20.47
CA GLU A 620 11.01 -25.97 -20.10
C GLU A 620 10.09 -27.15 -20.40
N TRP A 621 10.58 -28.09 -21.22
CA TRP A 621 9.86 -29.33 -21.51
C TRP A 621 9.62 -30.16 -20.25
N CYS A 622 8.37 -30.51 -20.02
CA CYS A 622 7.95 -31.45 -19.00
C CYS A 622 7.58 -32.80 -19.63
N ARG A 623 7.57 -33.86 -18.83
CA ARG A 623 7.32 -35.23 -19.28
C ARG A 623 5.86 -35.46 -19.70
N ASP A 624 4.93 -34.76 -19.09
CA ASP A 624 3.48 -35.03 -19.19
C ASP A 624 2.96 -34.86 -20.62
N GLU A 625 1.97 -35.69 -20.95
CA GLU A 625 1.28 -35.67 -22.24
C GLU A 625 -0.06 -34.95 -22.12
N THR A 626 -0.44 -34.26 -23.20
CA THR A 626 -1.75 -33.63 -23.39
C THR A 626 -2.40 -34.18 -24.65
N GLU A 627 -3.69 -33.92 -24.86
CA GLU A 627 -4.39 -34.32 -26.10
C GLU A 627 -3.74 -33.74 -27.38
N LYS A 628 -2.95 -32.68 -27.26
CA LYS A 628 -2.39 -31.91 -28.38
C LYS A 628 -0.85 -31.92 -28.42
N GLY A 629 -0.17 -32.60 -27.49
CA GLY A 629 1.28 -32.68 -27.47
C GLY A 629 1.87 -32.91 -26.07
N ARG A 630 2.88 -32.10 -25.71
CA ARG A 630 3.63 -32.18 -24.45
C ARG A 630 3.57 -30.86 -23.71
N THR A 631 3.77 -30.89 -22.40
CA THR A 631 3.67 -29.70 -21.54
C THR A 631 5.00 -28.94 -21.44
N LEU A 632 4.88 -27.62 -21.22
CA LEU A 632 5.97 -26.67 -21.05
C LEU A 632 5.70 -25.79 -19.81
N ARG A 633 6.75 -25.38 -19.09
CA ARG A 633 6.65 -24.49 -17.92
C ARG A 633 7.67 -23.34 -17.96
N GLY A 634 7.58 -22.39 -17.03
CA GLY A 634 8.56 -21.33 -16.81
C GLY A 634 8.36 -20.06 -17.64
N GLY A 635 8.00 -20.20 -18.91
CA GLY A 635 7.95 -19.09 -19.87
C GLY A 635 9.34 -18.68 -20.37
N ALA A 636 9.45 -18.21 -21.62
CA ALA A 636 10.69 -17.72 -22.21
C ALA A 636 10.84 -16.19 -22.10
N TRP A 637 12.01 -15.69 -22.48
CA TRP A 637 12.41 -14.28 -22.38
C TRP A 637 11.45 -13.30 -23.05
N ASN A 638 10.74 -13.71 -24.11
CA ASN A 638 9.78 -12.88 -24.84
C ASN A 638 8.32 -13.31 -24.63
N ASP A 639 8.05 -14.17 -23.66
CA ASP A 639 6.69 -14.47 -23.21
C ASP A 639 6.25 -13.43 -22.14
N ILE A 640 4.94 -13.32 -21.91
CA ILE A 640 4.43 -12.54 -20.77
C ILE A 640 4.82 -13.18 -19.42
N THR A 641 5.04 -12.34 -18.41
CA THR A 641 5.50 -12.78 -17.07
C THR A 641 4.57 -13.80 -16.39
N TYR A 642 3.25 -13.71 -16.59
CA TYR A 642 2.31 -14.63 -15.94
C TYR A 642 2.41 -16.07 -16.46
N MET A 643 3.09 -16.32 -17.59
CA MET A 643 3.29 -17.68 -18.13
C MET A 643 4.10 -18.58 -17.19
N PHE A 644 4.88 -18.01 -16.27
CA PHE A 644 5.51 -18.76 -15.18
C PHE A 644 4.52 -19.62 -14.37
N LEU A 645 3.31 -19.09 -14.12
CA LEU A 645 2.27 -19.76 -13.35
C LEU A 645 1.45 -20.77 -14.17
N HIS A 646 1.74 -20.95 -15.46
CA HIS A 646 0.86 -21.70 -16.36
C HIS A 646 1.55 -22.89 -17.02
N VAL A 647 0.77 -23.94 -17.26
CA VAL A 647 1.18 -25.16 -17.97
C VAL A 647 0.99 -24.99 -19.47
N SER A 648 1.98 -24.44 -20.18
CA SER A 648 1.94 -24.36 -21.64
C SER A 648 1.97 -25.75 -22.29
N GLN A 649 1.63 -25.83 -23.58
CA GLN A 649 1.71 -27.06 -24.36
C GLN A 649 2.19 -26.77 -25.78
N ALA A 650 2.90 -27.72 -26.37
CA ALA A 650 3.32 -27.65 -27.77
C ALA A 650 3.45 -29.06 -28.36
N PRO A 651 3.40 -29.21 -29.70
CA PRO A 651 3.71 -30.47 -30.36
C PRO A 651 5.08 -30.99 -29.92
N PRO A 652 5.29 -32.31 -29.73
CA PRO A 652 6.56 -32.85 -29.24
C PRO A 652 7.74 -32.62 -30.20
N PHE A 653 7.46 -32.24 -31.45
CA PHE A 653 8.42 -31.84 -32.48
C PHE A 653 8.68 -30.32 -32.53
N ASP A 654 8.07 -29.50 -31.67
CA ASP A 654 8.27 -28.04 -31.67
C ASP A 654 9.71 -27.68 -31.26
N ARG A 655 10.47 -27.11 -32.20
CA ARG A 655 11.87 -26.68 -32.02
C ARG A 655 12.00 -25.17 -31.96
N SER A 656 10.98 -24.49 -31.43
CA SER A 656 11.00 -23.05 -31.20
C SER A 656 12.27 -22.66 -30.44
N PRO A 657 12.94 -21.54 -30.80
CA PRO A 657 14.12 -21.07 -30.06
C PRO A 657 13.82 -20.81 -28.59
N ARG A 658 12.54 -20.64 -28.22
CA ARG A 658 12.06 -20.47 -26.84
C ARG A 658 12.09 -21.74 -25.99
N ASN A 659 12.24 -22.92 -26.59
CA ASN A 659 12.14 -24.19 -25.88
C ASN A 659 13.50 -24.70 -25.46
N GLY A 660 13.62 -25.03 -24.18
CA GLY A 660 14.73 -25.79 -23.60
C GLY A 660 14.18 -26.69 -22.50
N PHE A 661 15.00 -27.03 -21.50
CA PHE A 661 14.59 -27.96 -20.45
C PHE A 661 15.57 -28.00 -19.28
N ARG A 662 15.11 -28.59 -18.18
CA ARG A 662 15.92 -29.07 -17.06
C ARG A 662 15.54 -30.51 -16.74
N CYS A 663 16.36 -31.22 -15.98
CA CYS A 663 16.10 -32.59 -15.59
C CYS A 663 15.90 -32.76 -14.09
N VAL A 664 15.37 -33.91 -13.70
CA VAL A 664 15.29 -34.37 -12.31
C VAL A 664 15.92 -35.76 -12.18
N LEU A 665 16.47 -36.05 -11.01
CA LEU A 665 16.94 -37.38 -10.63
C LEU A 665 15.88 -38.03 -9.75
N GLY A 666 15.21 -39.06 -10.29
CA GLY A 666 14.18 -39.80 -9.56
C GLY A 666 14.76 -40.68 -8.47
N LEU A 667 14.05 -40.79 -7.33
CA LEU A 667 14.32 -41.82 -6.32
C LEU A 667 13.82 -43.20 -6.80
N GLY A 668 14.51 -43.80 -7.77
CA GLY A 668 14.28 -45.18 -8.23
C GLY A 668 12.90 -45.48 -8.87
N PRO A 669 12.77 -46.58 -9.63
CA PRO A 669 11.49 -47.04 -10.17
C PRO A 669 10.48 -47.36 -9.06
N GLY A 670 9.21 -46.96 -9.21
CA GLY A 670 8.12 -47.30 -8.28
C GLY A 670 7.77 -46.25 -7.21
N LYS A 671 8.45 -45.10 -7.17
CA LYS A 671 8.12 -43.96 -6.27
C LYS A 671 7.32 -42.83 -6.92
N ILE A 672 7.02 -42.93 -8.22
CA ILE A 672 6.14 -41.99 -8.93
C ILE A 672 4.73 -42.61 -8.91
N PRO A 673 3.71 -41.95 -8.35
CA PRO A 673 2.34 -42.48 -8.34
C PRO A 673 1.83 -42.71 -9.75
N ASP A 674 1.05 -43.78 -9.99
CA ASP A 674 0.47 -44.08 -11.31
C ASP A 674 -0.38 -42.93 -11.89
N THR A 675 -0.91 -42.06 -11.04
CA THR A 675 -1.65 -40.84 -11.43
C THR A 675 -0.77 -39.83 -12.16
N ALA A 676 0.55 -39.81 -11.93
CA ALA A 676 1.50 -38.95 -12.65
C ALA A 676 1.83 -39.45 -14.06
N HIS A 677 1.30 -40.62 -14.46
CA HIS A 677 1.39 -41.15 -15.82
C HIS A 677 0.11 -40.95 -16.63
N GLN A 678 -0.97 -40.48 -16.00
CA GLN A 678 -2.21 -40.16 -16.71
C GLN A 678 -2.05 -38.83 -17.46
N PRO A 679 -2.52 -38.72 -18.72
CA PRO A 679 -2.54 -37.44 -19.42
C PRO A 679 -3.24 -36.39 -18.57
N ILE A 680 -2.65 -35.19 -18.50
CA ILE A 680 -3.28 -34.08 -17.79
C ILE A 680 -4.55 -33.71 -18.57
N LYS A 681 -5.72 -34.04 -18.01
CA LYS A 681 -7.00 -33.60 -18.57
C LYS A 681 -7.13 -32.10 -18.36
N TYR A 682 -7.07 -31.34 -19.43
CA TYR A 682 -7.55 -29.96 -19.41
C TYR A 682 -9.06 -29.99 -19.19
N GLN A 683 -9.61 -29.01 -18.46
CA GLN A 683 -11.05 -28.81 -18.40
C GLN A 683 -11.60 -28.72 -19.82
N GLU A 684 -12.72 -29.41 -20.09
CA GLU A 684 -13.42 -29.29 -21.36
C GLU A 684 -13.71 -27.81 -21.64
N MET A 685 -13.21 -27.33 -22.77
CA MET A 685 -13.39 -25.94 -23.17
C MET A 685 -14.83 -25.73 -23.59
N ARG A 686 -15.48 -24.70 -23.03
CA ARG A 686 -16.81 -24.26 -23.45
C ARG A 686 -16.83 -24.01 -24.96
N ASN A 687 -17.75 -24.66 -25.67
CA ASN A 687 -17.86 -24.51 -27.12
C ASN A 687 -18.75 -23.31 -27.47
N TYR A 688 -18.12 -22.15 -27.66
CA TYR A 688 -18.82 -20.92 -28.03
C TYR A 688 -19.45 -20.92 -29.44
N HIS A 689 -19.11 -21.89 -30.30
CA HIS A 689 -19.77 -22.03 -31.63
C HIS A 689 -21.20 -22.55 -31.53
N GLU A 690 -21.54 -23.26 -30.45
CA GLU A 690 -22.86 -23.87 -30.25
C GLU A 690 -23.80 -23.00 -29.40
N GLU A 691 -23.25 -21.98 -28.74
CA GLU A 691 -24.03 -21.13 -27.86
C GLU A 691 -24.76 -20.02 -28.62
N LYS A 692 -25.93 -19.65 -28.09
CA LYS A 692 -26.79 -18.63 -28.68
C LYS A 692 -26.92 -17.45 -27.72
N PRO A 693 -26.69 -16.21 -28.21
CA PRO A 693 -26.98 -15.01 -27.44
C PRO A 693 -28.45 -14.94 -27.04
N VAL A 694 -28.75 -14.20 -25.98
CA VAL A 694 -30.13 -13.91 -25.59
C VAL A 694 -30.90 -13.13 -26.68
N PRO A 695 -32.23 -13.30 -26.77
CA PRO A 695 -33.09 -12.52 -27.67
C PRO A 695 -32.99 -11.01 -27.42
N ASP A 696 -33.28 -10.19 -28.44
CA ASP A 696 -33.16 -8.73 -28.37
C ASP A 696 -33.94 -8.11 -27.21
N ALA A 697 -35.16 -8.59 -26.92
CA ALA A 697 -35.95 -8.09 -25.80
C ALA A 697 -35.26 -8.28 -24.43
N VAL A 698 -34.50 -9.37 -24.27
CA VAL A 698 -33.74 -9.65 -23.03
C VAL A 698 -32.47 -8.81 -23.00
N TYR A 699 -31.79 -8.66 -24.14
CA TYR A 699 -30.63 -7.77 -24.24
C TYR A 699 -30.98 -6.34 -23.87
N GLU A 700 -32.11 -5.81 -24.36
CA GLU A 700 -32.56 -4.46 -24.02
C GLU A 700 -32.74 -4.29 -22.50
N ALA A 701 -33.33 -5.28 -21.82
CA ALA A 701 -33.42 -5.27 -20.36
C ALA A 701 -32.04 -5.28 -19.68
N TYR A 702 -31.07 -6.01 -20.22
CA TYR A 702 -29.69 -5.99 -19.72
C TYR A 702 -28.94 -4.72 -20.07
N ARG A 703 -29.33 -3.98 -21.12
CA ARG A 703 -28.68 -2.73 -21.50
C ARG A 703 -28.98 -1.62 -20.48
N GLU A 704 -30.19 -1.59 -19.95
CA GLU A 704 -30.66 -0.56 -19.00
C GLU A 704 -29.79 -0.44 -17.73
N GLN A 705 -29.23 -1.54 -17.22
CA GLN A 705 -28.41 -1.50 -16.00
C GLN A 705 -27.10 -0.67 -16.17
N PHE A 706 -26.64 -0.47 -17.40
CA PHE A 706 -25.45 0.32 -17.72
C PHE A 706 -25.76 1.80 -17.90
N TYR A 707 -27.04 2.18 -17.95
CA TYR A 707 -27.47 3.57 -18.03
C TYR A 707 -27.25 4.30 -16.70
N TYR A 708 -27.02 5.61 -16.80
CA TYR A 708 -26.92 6.55 -15.68
C TYR A 708 -27.23 7.95 -16.18
N ASP A 709 -27.78 8.80 -15.31
CA ASP A 709 -28.00 10.21 -15.62
C ASP A 709 -26.68 10.97 -15.57
N LYS A 710 -26.46 11.85 -16.55
CA LYS A 710 -25.31 12.77 -16.57
C LYS A 710 -25.54 13.87 -15.51
N GLU A 711 -25.35 13.55 -14.22
CA GLU A 711 -25.34 14.53 -13.11
C GLU A 711 -24.19 15.54 -13.22
N ASP A 712 -24.25 16.62 -12.42
CA ASP A 712 -23.23 17.68 -12.30
C ASP A 712 -21.80 17.10 -12.34
N PHE A 713 -21.15 17.36 -13.47
CA PHE A 713 -19.87 16.78 -13.83
C PHE A 713 -18.73 17.71 -13.39
N GLU A 714 -18.45 17.72 -12.08
CA GLU A 714 -17.34 18.52 -11.52
C GLU A 714 -16.00 17.83 -11.80
N VAL A 715 -15.26 18.41 -12.75
CA VAL A 715 -13.93 17.97 -13.18
C VAL A 715 -12.86 18.71 -12.39
N HIS A 716 -11.90 17.96 -11.84
CA HIS A 716 -10.73 18.51 -11.17
C HIS A 716 -9.46 18.10 -11.93
N LEU A 717 -8.64 19.09 -12.33
CA LEU A 717 -7.31 18.84 -12.87
C LEU A 717 -6.32 18.64 -11.72
N ASP A 718 -5.94 17.39 -11.45
CA ASP A 718 -5.07 17.04 -10.32
C ASP A 718 -3.61 17.40 -10.60
N ALA A 719 -3.14 17.17 -11.84
CA ALA A 719 -1.77 17.47 -12.25
C ALA A 719 -1.68 17.68 -13.76
N ARG A 720 -0.74 18.53 -14.20
CA ARG A 720 -0.38 18.70 -15.61
C ARG A 720 1.14 18.83 -15.73
N ASP A 721 1.74 17.98 -16.54
CA ASP A 721 3.18 17.96 -16.82
C ASP A 721 3.41 18.24 -18.31
N GLU A 722 4.07 19.37 -18.59
CA GLU A 722 4.44 19.81 -19.94
C GLU A 722 5.95 19.66 -20.20
N ASN A 723 6.75 19.44 -19.15
CA ASN A 723 8.21 19.50 -19.18
C ASN A 723 8.85 18.17 -19.60
N GLN A 724 8.08 17.08 -19.66
CA GLN A 724 8.55 15.77 -20.07
C GLN A 724 8.27 15.48 -21.55
N GLY A 725 9.28 15.62 -22.41
CA GLY A 725 9.32 14.94 -23.71
C GLY A 725 8.26 15.35 -24.75
N GLU A 726 7.75 14.36 -25.49
CA GLU A 726 7.00 14.47 -26.76
C GLU A 726 5.48 14.70 -26.61
N TRP A 727 4.94 14.70 -25.39
CA TRP A 727 3.51 14.89 -25.11
C TRP A 727 3.27 15.70 -23.83
N ILE A 728 2.05 16.18 -23.63
CA ILE A 728 1.58 16.75 -22.36
C ILE A 728 0.82 15.66 -21.60
N LYS A 729 1.09 15.51 -20.30
CA LYS A 729 0.39 14.55 -19.44
C LYS A 729 -0.51 15.29 -18.47
N GLU A 730 -1.79 14.95 -18.44
CA GLU A 730 -2.76 15.46 -17.47
C GLU A 730 -3.32 14.31 -16.63
N LYS A 731 -3.38 14.50 -15.31
CA LYS A 731 -4.15 13.66 -14.38
C LYS A 731 -5.40 14.42 -13.99
N VAL A 732 -6.56 13.82 -14.21
CA VAL A 732 -7.85 14.47 -14.00
C VAL A 732 -8.71 13.54 -13.15
N SER A 733 -9.45 14.10 -12.19
CA SER A 733 -10.42 13.35 -11.38
C SER A 733 -11.82 13.94 -11.48
N PHE A 734 -12.83 13.07 -11.44
CA PHE A 734 -14.24 13.43 -11.44
C PHE A 734 -15.09 12.36 -10.75
N LYS A 735 -16.35 12.68 -10.44
CA LYS A 735 -17.28 11.73 -9.81
C LYS A 735 -17.59 10.57 -10.76
N ALA A 736 -17.47 9.34 -10.26
CA ALA A 736 -17.89 8.14 -10.97
C ALA A 736 -19.41 8.16 -11.19
N ALA A 737 -19.90 7.37 -12.15
CA ALA A 737 -21.32 7.32 -12.51
C ALA A 737 -22.19 6.47 -11.55
N TYR A 738 -21.69 6.22 -10.34
CA TYR A 738 -22.33 5.44 -9.29
C TYR A 738 -21.73 5.83 -7.94
N GLU A 739 -22.53 5.67 -6.88
CA GLU A 739 -22.13 5.97 -5.50
C GLU A 739 -21.55 7.41 -5.37
N SER A 740 -20.84 7.69 -4.28
CA SER A 740 -20.12 8.96 -4.08
C SER A 740 -18.61 8.81 -4.36
N GLU A 741 -18.22 7.83 -5.17
CA GLU A 741 -16.83 7.53 -5.49
C GLU A 741 -16.28 8.50 -6.56
N ARG A 742 -14.98 8.79 -6.52
CA ARG A 742 -14.26 9.52 -7.58
C ARG A 742 -13.41 8.56 -8.39
N MET A 743 -13.28 8.83 -9.69
CA MET A 743 -12.35 8.15 -10.57
C MET A 743 -11.35 9.14 -11.15
N SER A 744 -10.14 8.65 -11.43
CA SER A 744 -9.11 9.41 -12.12
C SER A 744 -8.87 8.84 -13.52
N ILE A 745 -8.45 9.71 -14.42
CA ILE A 745 -7.94 9.36 -15.75
C ILE A 745 -6.59 10.02 -15.96
N TYR A 746 -5.79 9.42 -16.84
CA TYR A 746 -4.61 10.07 -17.40
C TYR A 746 -4.86 10.38 -18.87
N LEU A 747 -4.70 11.64 -19.26
CA LEU A 747 -4.79 12.09 -20.64
C LEU A 747 -3.40 12.48 -21.14
N PHE A 748 -3.01 11.92 -22.28
CA PHE A 748 -1.75 12.20 -22.96
C PHE A 748 -2.05 12.90 -24.27
N LEU A 749 -1.58 14.13 -24.42
CA LEU A 749 -1.79 14.97 -25.60
C LEU A 749 -0.49 15.07 -26.42
N PRO A 750 -0.46 14.61 -27.67
CA PRO A 750 0.73 14.63 -28.50
C PRO A 750 1.15 16.06 -28.86
N LYS A 751 2.46 16.37 -28.84
CA LYS A 751 2.97 17.68 -29.30
C LYS A 751 3.21 17.74 -30.81
N ASN A 752 3.24 16.59 -31.49
CA ASN A 752 3.50 16.46 -32.93
C ASN A 752 2.25 16.50 -33.82
N ALA A 753 1.08 16.81 -33.25
CA ALA A 753 -0.18 16.95 -33.98
C ALA A 753 -0.97 18.19 -33.48
N LEU A 754 -1.91 18.66 -34.29
CA LEU A 754 -2.79 19.77 -33.93
C LEU A 754 -4.16 19.30 -33.42
N PRO A 755 -4.75 19.97 -32.42
CA PRO A 755 -6.14 19.72 -32.03
C PRO A 755 -7.13 20.17 -33.13
N PRO A 756 -8.37 19.63 -33.14
CA PRO A 756 -8.88 18.63 -32.21
C PRO A 756 -8.30 17.24 -32.48
N TYR A 757 -7.87 16.55 -31.42
CA TYR A 757 -7.17 15.27 -31.53
C TYR A 757 -8.14 14.10 -31.76
N GLN A 758 -7.73 13.16 -32.61
CA GLN A 758 -8.29 11.80 -32.57
C GLN A 758 -7.84 11.14 -31.27
N THR A 759 -8.73 10.41 -30.61
CA THR A 759 -8.47 9.90 -29.25
C THR A 759 -8.66 8.39 -29.16
N VAL A 760 -7.69 7.71 -28.54
CA VAL A 760 -7.76 6.29 -28.25
C VAL A 760 -7.94 6.08 -26.75
N ILE A 761 -9.00 5.38 -26.35
CA ILE A 761 -9.28 5.01 -24.97
C ILE A 761 -8.71 3.61 -24.71
N VAL A 762 -7.78 3.52 -23.77
CA VAL A 762 -7.12 2.27 -23.42
C VAL A 762 -7.86 1.57 -22.30
N PHE A 763 -8.22 0.32 -22.53
CA PHE A 763 -8.61 -0.63 -21.49
C PHE A 763 -7.44 -1.59 -21.23
N PRO A 764 -6.88 -1.62 -20.01
CA PRO A 764 -5.68 -2.38 -19.72
C PRO A 764 -5.93 -3.89 -19.60
N GLY A 765 -4.84 -4.66 -19.61
CA GLY A 765 -4.89 -6.08 -19.23
C GLY A 765 -5.11 -6.28 -17.73
N SER A 766 -5.23 -7.55 -17.32
CA SER A 766 -5.51 -7.93 -15.92
C SER A 766 -4.41 -7.52 -14.94
N GLN A 767 -3.19 -7.22 -15.40
CA GLN A 767 -2.09 -6.74 -14.56
C GLN A 767 -2.47 -5.50 -13.73
N ALA A 768 -3.35 -4.63 -14.25
CA ALA A 768 -3.78 -3.41 -13.58
C ALA A 768 -4.51 -3.66 -12.25
N VAL A 769 -5.06 -4.86 -12.06
CA VAL A 769 -5.73 -5.30 -10.82
C VAL A 769 -4.72 -5.52 -9.68
N PHE A 770 -3.49 -5.94 -10.02
CA PHE A 770 -2.47 -6.32 -9.04
C PHE A 770 -1.59 -5.15 -8.59
N LEU A 771 -1.72 -4.01 -9.24
CA LEU A 771 -0.99 -2.79 -8.90
C LEU A 771 -1.79 -2.01 -7.87
N SER A 772 -1.12 -1.44 -6.87
CA SER A 772 -1.77 -0.69 -5.79
C SER A 772 -1.85 0.81 -6.06
N THR A 773 -1.12 1.32 -7.04
CA THR A 773 -1.06 2.75 -7.37
C THR A 773 -0.88 2.97 -8.87
N SER A 774 -1.62 3.93 -9.42
CA SER A 774 -1.46 4.40 -10.79
C SER A 774 -0.31 5.39 -10.96
N GLU A 775 0.37 5.78 -9.88
CA GLU A 775 1.51 6.69 -9.98
C GLU A 775 2.63 6.07 -10.81
N ARG A 776 3.06 6.79 -11.87
CA ARG A 776 4.16 6.41 -12.78
C ARG A 776 3.93 5.12 -13.58
N PHE A 777 2.69 4.68 -13.77
CA PHE A 777 2.40 3.48 -14.58
C PHE A 777 2.96 3.57 -16.02
N GLU A 778 3.11 4.79 -16.55
CA GLU A 778 3.70 5.04 -17.87
C GLU A 778 5.19 4.64 -17.97
N SER A 779 5.87 4.48 -16.83
CA SER A 779 7.25 3.99 -16.80
C SER A 779 7.37 2.46 -16.95
N SER A 780 6.24 1.75 -16.90
CA SER A 780 6.20 0.30 -17.10
C SER A 780 6.51 -0.07 -18.54
N GLU A 781 7.20 -1.20 -18.72
CA GLU A 781 7.44 -1.80 -20.03
C GLU A 781 6.13 -2.08 -20.78
N TYR A 782 5.07 -2.40 -20.04
CA TYR A 782 3.72 -2.57 -20.58
C TYR A 782 3.23 -1.31 -21.29
N PHE A 783 3.30 -0.13 -20.65
CA PHE A 783 2.84 1.11 -21.28
C PHE A 783 3.70 1.48 -22.47
N ARG A 784 5.03 1.37 -22.35
CA ARG A 784 5.98 1.68 -23.43
C ARG A 784 5.72 0.84 -24.68
N SER A 785 5.54 -0.46 -24.50
CA SER A 785 5.35 -1.38 -25.62
C SER A 785 3.95 -1.23 -26.24
N ASN A 786 2.91 -1.00 -25.43
CA ASN A 786 1.53 -1.20 -25.86
C ASN A 786 0.69 0.06 -26.03
N CYS A 787 1.16 1.21 -25.54
CA CYS A 787 0.41 2.46 -25.55
C CYS A 787 1.21 3.62 -26.19
N GLU A 788 2.51 3.69 -25.94
CA GLU A 788 3.34 4.85 -26.32
C GLU A 788 3.32 5.15 -27.83
N PHE A 789 3.30 4.11 -28.67
CA PHE A 789 3.26 4.26 -30.13
C PHE A 789 2.00 5.01 -30.63
N ILE A 790 0.89 4.93 -29.88
CA ILE A 790 -0.35 5.64 -30.20
C ILE A 790 -0.14 7.15 -30.06
N ILE A 791 0.49 7.56 -28.96
CA ILE A 791 0.80 8.97 -28.70
C ILE A 791 1.79 9.49 -29.74
N ARG A 792 2.85 8.72 -30.01
CA ARG A 792 3.85 9.06 -31.04
C ARG A 792 3.26 9.16 -32.44
N SER A 793 2.17 8.45 -32.73
CA SER A 793 1.43 8.61 -34.00
C SER A 793 0.70 9.95 -34.15
N GLY A 794 0.67 10.77 -33.09
CA GLY A 794 -0.02 12.06 -33.06
C GLY A 794 -1.49 11.96 -32.64
N ARG A 795 -1.88 10.87 -31.96
CA ARG A 795 -3.21 10.70 -31.37
C ARG A 795 -3.19 10.97 -29.87
N ALA A 796 -4.26 11.52 -29.33
CA ALA A 796 -4.44 11.60 -27.89
C ALA A 796 -4.71 10.20 -27.33
N LEU A 797 -4.18 9.92 -26.14
CA LEU A 797 -4.42 8.67 -25.42
C LEU A 797 -5.03 8.98 -24.06
N ILE A 798 -6.14 8.33 -23.74
CA ILE A 798 -6.73 8.36 -22.41
C ILE A 798 -6.62 6.99 -21.77
N TYR A 799 -6.17 6.98 -20.52
CA TYR A 799 -5.99 5.79 -19.71
C TYR A 799 -6.81 5.94 -18.41
N PRO A 800 -8.04 5.41 -18.37
CA PRO A 800 -8.87 5.48 -17.18
C PRO A 800 -8.39 4.53 -16.07
N ILE A 801 -8.51 4.96 -14.82
CA ILE A 801 -8.32 4.11 -13.65
C ILE A 801 -9.68 3.52 -13.29
N TYR A 802 -9.95 2.32 -13.82
CA TYR A 802 -11.23 1.62 -13.67
C TYR A 802 -11.44 1.09 -12.24
N LYS A 803 -12.70 0.87 -11.86
CA LYS A 803 -13.05 0.17 -10.62
C LYS A 803 -12.26 -1.13 -10.51
N GLY A 804 -11.73 -1.43 -9.31
CA GLY A 804 -10.98 -2.66 -9.06
C GLY A 804 -9.53 -2.66 -9.59
N THR A 805 -9.03 -1.54 -10.11
CA THR A 805 -7.64 -1.40 -10.57
C THR A 805 -6.89 -0.33 -9.77
N TYR A 806 -5.57 -0.48 -9.62
CA TYR A 806 -4.70 0.50 -8.95
C TYR A 806 -5.21 0.92 -7.56
N GLU A 807 -5.21 2.23 -7.25
CA GLU A 807 -5.73 2.79 -6.00
C GLU A 807 -7.24 2.57 -5.79
N ARG A 808 -7.96 2.12 -6.84
CA ARG A 808 -9.38 1.75 -6.80
C ARG A 808 -9.58 0.23 -6.69
N GLY A 809 -8.49 -0.50 -6.48
CA GLY A 809 -8.47 -1.92 -6.12
C GLY A 809 -8.76 -2.14 -4.64
N ASN A 810 -9.57 -3.16 -4.33
CA ASN A 810 -9.62 -3.74 -2.99
C ASN A 810 -9.46 -5.25 -3.11
N SER A 811 -8.94 -5.90 -2.06
CA SER A 811 -8.74 -7.36 -2.01
C SER A 811 -10.04 -8.15 -2.25
N ILE A 812 -11.20 -7.50 -2.09
CA ILE A 812 -12.54 -8.06 -2.27
C ILE A 812 -12.96 -8.15 -3.74
N VAL A 813 -12.41 -7.37 -4.70
CA VAL A 813 -12.75 -7.48 -6.14
C VAL A 813 -11.95 -8.60 -6.83
N TYR A 814 -10.76 -8.92 -6.35
CA TYR A 814 -9.92 -10.00 -6.88
C TYR A 814 -10.62 -11.38 -6.80
N LEU A 815 -11.29 -11.63 -5.67
CA LEU A 815 -11.99 -12.89 -5.37
C LEU A 815 -13.16 -13.17 -6.34
N PRO A 816 -14.12 -12.24 -6.57
CA PRO A 816 -15.18 -12.42 -7.57
C PRO A 816 -14.70 -12.50 -9.02
N MET A 817 -13.52 -11.98 -9.38
CA MET A 817 -13.00 -12.10 -10.75
C MET A 817 -12.43 -13.48 -11.07
N HIS A 818 -11.90 -14.20 -10.07
CA HIS A 818 -11.22 -15.48 -10.26
C HIS A 818 -11.95 -16.67 -9.62
N PHE A 819 -12.80 -16.43 -8.61
CA PHE A 819 -13.40 -17.46 -7.76
C PHE A 819 -14.92 -17.27 -7.51
N GLY A 820 -15.55 -16.23 -8.07
CA GLY A 820 -16.94 -15.85 -7.76
C GLY A 820 -17.73 -15.27 -8.93
N ASN A 821 -17.47 -15.78 -10.13
CA ASN A 821 -17.86 -15.12 -11.38
C ASN A 821 -19.39 -15.19 -11.64
N GLY A 822 -20.11 -16.14 -11.01
CA GLY A 822 -21.59 -16.21 -11.04
C GLY A 822 -22.32 -15.29 -10.04
N THR A 823 -21.59 -14.47 -9.27
CA THR A 823 -22.16 -13.66 -8.20
C THR A 823 -22.73 -12.33 -8.69
N ARG A 824 -23.67 -11.75 -7.92
CA ARG A 824 -24.16 -10.39 -8.17
C ARG A 824 -23.08 -9.33 -7.97
N GLN A 825 -22.09 -9.60 -7.12
CA GLN A 825 -20.92 -8.72 -6.93
C GLN A 825 -20.10 -8.62 -8.21
N TYR A 826 -19.94 -9.74 -8.93
CA TYR A 826 -19.27 -9.73 -10.23
C TYR A 826 -20.06 -8.91 -11.27
N SER A 827 -21.39 -9.09 -11.36
CA SER A 827 -22.21 -8.27 -12.25
C SER A 827 -22.08 -6.78 -11.93
N ASP A 828 -22.16 -6.40 -10.66
CA ASP A 828 -22.02 -5.01 -10.21
C ASP A 828 -20.65 -4.42 -10.57
N PHE A 829 -19.58 -5.21 -10.44
CA PHE A 829 -18.25 -4.83 -10.86
C PHE A 829 -18.15 -4.56 -12.37
N VAL A 830 -18.69 -5.44 -13.22
CA VAL A 830 -18.70 -5.25 -14.68
C VAL A 830 -19.50 -4.00 -15.05
N ILE A 831 -20.67 -3.80 -14.44
CA ILE A 831 -21.52 -2.63 -14.65
C ILE A 831 -20.78 -1.34 -14.31
N LYS A 832 -20.16 -1.27 -13.12
CA LYS A 832 -19.37 -0.13 -12.67
C LYS A 832 -18.17 0.16 -13.59
N THR A 833 -17.50 -0.88 -14.04
CA THR A 833 -16.35 -0.77 -14.95
C THR A 833 -16.75 -0.22 -16.33
N VAL A 834 -17.87 -0.69 -16.89
CA VAL A 834 -18.43 -0.14 -18.13
C VAL A 834 -18.87 1.31 -17.93
N LYS A 835 -19.50 1.64 -16.79
CA LYS A 835 -19.88 3.01 -16.44
C LYS A 835 -18.68 3.96 -16.34
N ASP A 836 -17.56 3.51 -15.77
CA ASP A 836 -16.30 4.28 -15.76
C ASP A 836 -15.78 4.57 -17.18
N PHE A 837 -15.87 3.59 -18.08
CA PHE A 837 -15.51 3.79 -19.49
C PHE A 837 -16.37 4.89 -20.12
N LYS A 838 -17.70 4.79 -19.99
CA LYS A 838 -18.65 5.78 -20.52
C LYS A 838 -18.42 7.17 -19.92
N ARG A 839 -18.12 7.24 -18.61
CA ARG A 839 -17.82 8.48 -17.89
C ARG A 839 -16.51 9.13 -18.38
N SER A 840 -15.56 8.34 -18.85
CA SER A 840 -14.34 8.83 -19.48
C SER A 840 -14.62 9.50 -20.83
N ILE A 841 -15.62 9.04 -21.59
CA ILE A 841 -16.07 9.74 -22.80
C ILE A 841 -16.86 11.01 -22.45
N ASP A 842 -17.67 10.99 -21.39
CA ASP A 842 -18.34 12.21 -20.90
C ASP A 842 -17.30 13.31 -20.59
N TYR A 843 -16.13 12.95 -20.06
CA TYR A 843 -15.01 13.89 -19.91
C TYR A 843 -14.52 14.44 -21.25
N LEU A 844 -14.28 13.58 -22.24
CA LEU A 844 -13.81 14.02 -23.56
C LEU A 844 -14.82 14.95 -24.25
N GLU A 845 -16.12 14.80 -24.01
CA GLU A 845 -17.14 15.73 -24.52
C GLU A 845 -17.01 17.15 -23.96
N THR A 846 -16.36 17.32 -22.81
CA THR A 846 -16.10 18.65 -22.23
C THR A 846 -14.87 19.35 -22.82
N ARG A 847 -14.09 18.64 -23.65
CA ARG A 847 -12.80 19.10 -24.17
C ARG A 847 -12.94 19.63 -25.60
N SER A 848 -12.63 20.91 -25.80
CA SER A 848 -12.66 21.54 -27.13
C SER A 848 -11.49 21.12 -28.03
N ASP A 849 -10.43 20.57 -27.46
CA ASP A 849 -9.24 20.06 -28.14
C ASP A 849 -9.35 18.57 -28.53
N ILE A 850 -10.50 17.93 -28.33
CA ILE A 850 -10.75 16.52 -28.67
C ILE A 850 -11.82 16.42 -29.77
N ASP A 851 -11.57 15.61 -30.80
CA ASP A 851 -12.56 15.30 -31.83
C ASP A 851 -13.44 14.13 -31.37
N ILE A 852 -14.61 14.46 -30.81
CA ILE A 852 -15.57 13.46 -30.31
C ILE A 852 -16.13 12.54 -31.41
N GLN A 853 -15.98 12.91 -32.70
CA GLN A 853 -16.36 12.04 -33.81
C GLN A 853 -15.25 11.05 -34.18
N LYS A 854 -14.12 11.05 -33.47
CA LYS A 854 -12.95 10.20 -33.75
C LYS A 854 -12.39 9.54 -32.49
N ILE A 855 -13.24 8.80 -31.79
CA ILE A 855 -12.88 8.05 -30.59
C ILE A 855 -12.74 6.55 -30.91
N ALA A 856 -11.61 5.96 -30.53
CA ALA A 856 -11.34 4.53 -30.66
C ALA A 856 -11.32 3.81 -29.31
N TYR A 857 -11.76 2.56 -29.32
CA TYR A 857 -11.53 1.59 -28.25
C TYR A 857 -10.25 0.81 -28.53
N TYR A 858 -9.36 0.71 -27.54
CA TYR A 858 -8.18 -0.14 -27.59
C TYR A 858 -8.10 -0.99 -26.31
N GLY A 859 -8.34 -2.29 -26.44
CA GLY A 859 -8.33 -3.22 -25.31
C GLY A 859 -7.22 -4.25 -25.44
N PHE A 860 -6.45 -4.47 -24.37
CA PHE A 860 -5.48 -5.57 -24.29
C PHE A 860 -5.98 -6.70 -23.39
N SER A 861 -5.92 -7.95 -23.84
CA SER A 861 -6.15 -9.14 -23.01
C SER A 861 -7.50 -9.08 -22.29
N TRP A 862 -7.51 -8.81 -20.98
CA TRP A 862 -8.71 -8.53 -20.21
C TRP A 862 -9.56 -7.38 -20.79
N GLY A 863 -8.93 -6.29 -21.25
CA GLY A 863 -9.60 -5.25 -22.02
C GLY A 863 -10.15 -5.76 -23.34
N ALA A 864 -9.42 -6.58 -24.08
CA ALA A 864 -9.93 -7.13 -25.33
C ALA A 864 -11.18 -8.01 -25.12
N MET A 865 -11.30 -8.69 -23.97
CA MET A 865 -12.51 -9.39 -23.53
C MET A 865 -13.67 -8.41 -23.25
N PHE A 866 -13.42 -7.30 -22.54
CA PHE A 866 -14.41 -6.21 -22.38
C PHE A 866 -14.82 -5.56 -23.71
N GLY A 867 -14.00 -5.70 -24.75
CA GLY A 867 -14.31 -5.34 -26.12
C GLY A 867 -15.49 -6.10 -26.75
N ALA A 868 -15.94 -7.21 -26.12
CA ALA A 868 -17.20 -7.85 -26.47
C ALA A 868 -18.43 -7.07 -25.97
N ILE A 869 -18.27 -6.28 -24.91
CA ILE A 869 -19.36 -5.63 -24.16
C ILE A 869 -19.38 -4.11 -24.44
N ILE A 870 -18.27 -3.41 -24.20
CA ILE A 870 -18.22 -1.95 -24.22
C ILE A 870 -18.63 -1.37 -25.59
N PRO A 871 -18.08 -1.84 -26.74
CA PRO A 871 -18.49 -1.34 -28.05
C PRO A 871 -19.96 -1.63 -28.43
N ALA A 872 -20.63 -2.57 -27.76
CA ALA A 872 -22.06 -2.82 -27.97
C ALA A 872 -22.95 -1.83 -27.16
N LEU A 873 -22.38 -1.21 -26.12
CA LEU A 873 -23.07 -0.34 -25.15
C LEU A 873 -22.72 1.15 -25.28
N GLU A 874 -21.77 1.49 -26.15
CA GLU A 874 -21.24 2.84 -26.31
C GLU A 874 -21.14 3.25 -27.78
N GLU A 875 -22.18 3.93 -28.25
CA GLU A 875 -22.37 4.33 -29.65
C GLU A 875 -21.43 5.46 -30.10
N ARG A 876 -20.77 6.15 -29.17
CA ARG A 876 -19.82 7.23 -29.49
C ARG A 876 -18.50 6.69 -30.06
N LEU A 877 -18.17 5.43 -29.82
CA LEU A 877 -17.00 4.77 -30.39
C LEU A 877 -17.14 4.58 -31.89
N LYS A 878 -16.06 4.83 -32.65
CA LYS A 878 -16.05 4.69 -34.12
C LYS A 878 -15.25 3.51 -34.64
N VAL A 879 -14.30 3.03 -33.86
CA VAL A 879 -13.43 1.89 -34.22
C VAL A 879 -12.98 1.17 -32.96
N SER A 880 -12.77 -0.13 -33.07
CA SER A 880 -12.28 -0.99 -32.00
C SER A 880 -11.04 -1.76 -32.44
N VAL A 881 -10.05 -1.85 -31.55
CA VAL A 881 -8.88 -2.71 -31.67
C VAL A 881 -8.79 -3.58 -30.42
N LEU A 882 -8.82 -4.90 -30.63
CA LEU A 882 -8.80 -5.92 -29.61
C LEU A 882 -7.49 -6.70 -29.72
N TRP A 883 -6.59 -6.45 -28.79
CA TRP A 883 -5.26 -7.03 -28.77
C TRP A 883 -5.19 -8.23 -27.81
N SER A 884 -4.88 -9.41 -28.34
CA SER A 884 -4.79 -10.70 -27.62
C SER A 884 -6.04 -11.00 -26.79
N GLY A 885 -7.23 -10.93 -27.39
CA GLY A 885 -8.52 -11.18 -26.73
C GLY A 885 -9.33 -12.35 -27.29
N GLY A 886 -10.38 -12.71 -26.57
CA GLY A 886 -11.35 -13.74 -26.93
C GLY A 886 -12.40 -13.91 -25.85
N PHE A 887 -13.27 -14.91 -25.98
CA PHE A 887 -14.18 -15.26 -24.89
C PHE A 887 -13.42 -15.86 -23.69
N PRO A 888 -13.90 -15.64 -22.46
CA PRO A 888 -13.30 -16.21 -21.28
C PRO A 888 -13.29 -17.75 -21.32
N VAL A 889 -12.21 -18.34 -20.84
CA VAL A 889 -12.04 -19.81 -20.77
C VAL A 889 -12.35 -20.35 -19.38
N PRO A 890 -12.69 -21.64 -19.19
CA PRO A 890 -13.03 -22.22 -17.88
C PRO A 890 -11.98 -21.98 -16.78
N LYS A 891 -10.70 -21.89 -17.14
CA LYS A 891 -9.63 -21.55 -16.20
C LYS A 891 -9.69 -20.10 -15.69
N MET A 892 -10.14 -19.17 -16.52
CA MET A 892 -10.40 -17.77 -16.11
C MET A 892 -11.75 -17.65 -15.39
N ARG A 893 -12.74 -18.44 -15.83
CA ARG A 893 -14.10 -18.43 -15.30
C ARG A 893 -14.60 -19.86 -15.12
N PRO A 894 -14.36 -20.48 -13.95
CA PRO A 894 -14.75 -21.87 -13.71
C PRO A 894 -16.27 -22.07 -13.68
N GLU A 895 -17.02 -20.99 -13.42
CA GLU A 895 -18.49 -20.96 -13.43
C GLU A 895 -19.01 -20.05 -14.55
N LYS A 896 -20.21 -20.36 -15.08
CA LYS A 896 -20.92 -19.44 -15.98
C LYS A 896 -21.23 -18.15 -15.22
N VAL A 897 -20.83 -17.02 -15.80
CA VAL A 897 -21.22 -15.69 -15.31
C VAL A 897 -22.72 -15.49 -15.48
N ARG A 898 -23.26 -14.53 -14.76
CA ARG A 898 -24.68 -14.20 -14.90
C ARG A 898 -24.97 -13.66 -16.31
N PRO A 899 -26.07 -14.07 -16.96
CA PRO A 899 -26.36 -13.71 -18.35
C PRO A 899 -26.32 -12.20 -18.63
N GLU A 900 -26.69 -11.37 -17.64
CA GLU A 900 -26.73 -9.91 -17.77
C GLU A 900 -25.36 -9.23 -17.90
N VAL A 901 -24.25 -9.94 -17.73
CA VAL A 901 -22.89 -9.40 -17.92
C VAL A 901 -22.00 -10.34 -18.74
N GLU A 902 -22.62 -11.29 -19.45
CA GLU A 902 -21.91 -12.30 -20.21
C GLU A 902 -21.61 -11.82 -21.64
N GLU A 903 -20.34 -11.91 -22.06
CA GLU A 903 -19.83 -11.36 -23.32
C GLU A 903 -20.60 -11.82 -24.57
N ILE A 904 -21.03 -13.09 -24.59
CA ILE A 904 -21.76 -13.66 -25.74
C ILE A 904 -23.08 -12.92 -26.00
N ASN A 905 -23.68 -12.34 -24.97
CA ASN A 905 -24.93 -11.59 -25.08
C ASN A 905 -24.74 -10.18 -25.65
N TYR A 906 -23.50 -9.70 -25.77
CA TYR A 906 -23.17 -8.37 -26.28
C TYR A 906 -22.43 -8.40 -27.62
N VAL A 907 -21.56 -9.39 -27.85
CA VAL A 907 -20.63 -9.37 -29.00
C VAL A 907 -21.32 -9.29 -30.36
N THR A 908 -22.50 -9.89 -30.50
CA THR A 908 -23.30 -9.84 -31.76
C THR A 908 -23.91 -8.47 -32.04
N ARG A 909 -23.79 -7.55 -31.09
CA ARG A 909 -24.30 -6.17 -31.14
C ARG A 909 -23.17 -5.15 -31.18
N VAL A 910 -21.91 -5.58 -31.17
CA VAL A 910 -20.77 -4.75 -31.60
C VAL A 910 -20.89 -4.55 -33.11
N ARG A 911 -21.24 -3.33 -33.55
CA ARG A 911 -21.46 -3.00 -34.96
C ARG A 911 -20.36 -2.13 -35.59
N ILE A 912 -19.42 -1.65 -34.78
CA ILE A 912 -18.35 -0.77 -35.25
C ILE A 912 -17.19 -1.58 -35.87
N PRO A 913 -16.40 -0.97 -36.78
CA PRO A 913 -15.21 -1.59 -37.34
C PRO A 913 -14.27 -2.13 -36.26
N THR A 914 -13.90 -3.40 -36.36
CA THR A 914 -13.17 -4.11 -35.30
C THR A 914 -11.99 -4.90 -35.84
N LEU A 915 -10.79 -4.58 -35.35
CA LEU A 915 -9.57 -5.36 -35.57
C LEU A 915 -9.31 -6.28 -34.38
N MET A 916 -9.16 -7.57 -34.61
CA MET A 916 -8.68 -8.54 -33.61
C MET A 916 -7.27 -8.99 -33.96
N LEU A 917 -6.35 -8.90 -33.01
CA LEU A 917 -4.96 -9.30 -33.15
C LEU A 917 -4.71 -10.45 -32.17
N ASN A 918 -4.36 -11.64 -32.64
CA ASN A 918 -4.22 -12.83 -31.79
C ASN A 918 -2.96 -13.64 -32.09
N GLY A 919 -2.39 -14.25 -31.05
CA GLY A 919 -1.34 -15.24 -31.21
C GLY A 919 -1.92 -16.60 -31.54
N LYS A 920 -1.31 -17.31 -32.49
CA LYS A 920 -1.66 -18.68 -32.86
C LYS A 920 -1.54 -19.66 -31.69
N TYR A 921 -0.61 -19.40 -30.77
CA TYR A 921 -0.26 -20.27 -29.67
C TYR A 921 -0.80 -19.82 -28.31
N ASP A 922 -1.68 -18.81 -28.27
CA ASP A 922 -2.32 -18.28 -27.05
C ASP A 922 -3.31 -19.29 -26.45
N TYR A 923 -2.81 -20.43 -25.96
CA TYR A 923 -3.64 -21.53 -25.50
C TYR A 923 -4.14 -21.34 -24.07
N HIS A 924 -3.56 -20.41 -23.31
CA HIS A 924 -3.89 -20.21 -21.90
C HIS A 924 -4.85 -19.07 -21.65
N ALA A 925 -4.70 -17.97 -22.38
CA ALA A 925 -5.56 -16.83 -22.16
C ALA A 925 -6.78 -16.92 -23.09
N PHE A 926 -6.54 -16.93 -24.40
CA PHE A 926 -7.59 -16.92 -25.40
C PHE A 926 -7.26 -17.87 -26.56
N PRO A 927 -7.52 -19.19 -26.40
CA PRO A 927 -7.26 -20.18 -27.44
C PRO A 927 -7.92 -19.82 -28.75
N LEU A 928 -7.13 -19.85 -29.82
CA LEU A 928 -7.58 -19.37 -31.12
C LEU A 928 -8.92 -20.00 -31.54
N GLU A 929 -9.03 -21.33 -31.55
CA GLU A 929 -10.21 -22.01 -32.12
C GLU A 929 -11.43 -22.05 -31.19
N THR A 930 -11.23 -21.99 -29.87
CA THR A 930 -12.31 -22.16 -28.88
C THR A 930 -12.67 -20.88 -28.13
N SER A 931 -11.92 -19.79 -28.31
CA SER A 931 -12.16 -18.51 -27.64
C SER A 931 -12.10 -17.32 -28.62
N SER A 932 -10.94 -17.01 -29.20
CA SER A 932 -10.76 -15.80 -30.02
C SER A 932 -11.52 -15.84 -31.35
N ARG A 933 -11.43 -16.95 -32.09
CA ARG A 933 -12.12 -17.12 -33.38
C ARG A 933 -13.65 -17.19 -33.23
N PRO A 934 -14.23 -17.91 -32.25
CA PRO A 934 -15.66 -17.80 -31.98
C PRO A 934 -16.12 -16.36 -31.71
N MET A 935 -15.38 -15.62 -30.87
CA MET A 935 -15.70 -14.21 -30.59
C MET A 935 -15.66 -13.36 -31.85
N PHE A 936 -14.60 -13.48 -32.67
CA PHE A 936 -14.47 -12.78 -33.95
C PHE A 936 -15.64 -13.09 -34.92
N ASN A 937 -15.98 -14.37 -35.03
CA ASN A 937 -17.05 -14.83 -35.91
C ASN A 937 -18.41 -14.25 -35.47
N LEU A 938 -18.66 -14.20 -34.16
CA LEU A 938 -19.88 -13.67 -33.58
C LEU A 938 -19.97 -12.15 -33.54
N LEU A 939 -18.90 -11.39 -33.82
CA LEU A 939 -18.98 -9.93 -33.94
C LEU A 939 -20.09 -9.52 -34.92
N GLY A 940 -20.99 -8.65 -34.47
CA GLY A 940 -22.06 -8.04 -35.27
C GLY A 940 -21.56 -7.08 -36.35
N THR A 941 -20.27 -6.78 -36.36
CA THR A 941 -19.57 -5.92 -37.32
C THR A 941 -19.69 -6.50 -38.73
N PRO A 942 -19.97 -5.67 -39.76
CA PRO A 942 -19.94 -6.08 -41.17
C PRO A 942 -18.63 -6.78 -41.54
N ARG A 943 -18.68 -7.74 -42.46
CA ARG A 943 -17.53 -8.60 -42.80
C ARG A 943 -16.36 -7.79 -43.38
N GLU A 944 -16.68 -6.76 -44.14
CA GLU A 944 -15.76 -5.79 -44.73
C GLU A 944 -15.06 -4.89 -43.71
N ASP A 945 -15.65 -4.78 -42.51
CA ASP A 945 -15.23 -3.91 -41.41
C ASP A 945 -14.73 -4.68 -40.19
N LYS A 946 -14.55 -6.00 -40.30
CA LYS A 946 -13.85 -6.79 -39.27
C LYS A 946 -12.69 -7.58 -39.85
N ARG A 947 -11.57 -7.60 -39.13
CA ARG A 947 -10.39 -8.37 -39.52
C ARG A 947 -9.76 -9.04 -38.30
N GLN A 948 -9.39 -10.31 -38.44
CA GLN A 948 -8.58 -11.03 -37.46
C GLN A 948 -7.20 -11.30 -38.06
N ILE A 949 -6.13 -10.89 -37.39
CA ILE A 949 -4.75 -11.17 -37.79
C ILE A 949 -4.16 -12.16 -36.79
N ILE A 950 -3.61 -13.25 -37.30
CA ILE A 950 -3.04 -14.34 -36.52
C ILE A 950 -1.52 -14.31 -36.66
N TYR A 951 -0.83 -14.06 -35.56
CA TYR A 951 0.63 -14.03 -35.50
C TYR A 951 1.17 -15.39 -35.09
N ASP A 952 2.36 -15.76 -35.56
CA ASP A 952 3.07 -16.97 -35.13
C ASP A 952 3.72 -16.77 -33.75
N SER A 953 2.90 -16.37 -32.77
CA SER A 953 3.29 -15.99 -31.42
C SER A 953 2.30 -16.52 -30.38
N ASP A 954 2.64 -16.35 -29.11
CA ASP A 954 1.73 -16.60 -27.99
C ASP A 954 0.89 -15.33 -27.70
N HIS A 955 0.40 -15.16 -26.48
CA HIS A 955 -0.38 -13.99 -26.06
C HIS A 955 0.33 -12.63 -26.25
N SER A 956 1.67 -12.59 -26.26
CA SER A 956 2.46 -11.43 -26.71
C SER A 956 2.63 -11.45 -28.22
N LEU A 957 2.36 -10.34 -28.89
CA LEU A 957 2.49 -10.22 -30.35
C LEU A 957 3.78 -9.47 -30.72
N PRO A 958 4.38 -9.71 -31.90
CA PRO A 958 5.56 -8.99 -32.35
C PRO A 958 5.32 -7.48 -32.49
N ALA A 959 6.08 -6.66 -31.73
CA ALA A 959 5.91 -5.22 -31.60
C ALA A 959 5.72 -4.48 -32.93
N SER A 960 6.68 -4.63 -33.84
CA SER A 960 6.67 -3.91 -35.12
C SER A 960 5.46 -4.24 -35.98
N GLU A 961 4.94 -5.46 -35.90
CA GLU A 961 3.84 -5.90 -36.75
C GLU A 961 2.49 -5.45 -36.20
N TYR A 962 2.22 -5.66 -34.90
CA TYR A 962 0.94 -5.23 -34.34
C TYR A 962 0.80 -3.71 -34.28
N ILE A 963 1.91 -2.97 -34.10
CA ILE A 963 1.91 -1.51 -34.14
C ILE A 963 1.50 -1.03 -35.53
N ARG A 964 2.12 -1.56 -36.59
CA ARG A 964 1.79 -1.25 -37.98
C ARG A 964 0.31 -1.52 -38.27
N ASP A 965 -0.17 -2.70 -37.89
CA ASP A 965 -1.54 -3.12 -38.20
C ASP A 965 -2.58 -2.33 -37.39
N THR A 966 -2.27 -1.97 -36.15
CA THR A 966 -3.10 -1.10 -35.31
C THR A 966 -3.20 0.30 -35.88
N LEU A 967 -2.07 0.94 -36.19
CA LEU A 967 -2.06 2.30 -36.72
C LEU A 967 -2.74 2.38 -38.09
N GLY A 968 -2.49 1.41 -38.98
CA GLY A 968 -3.16 1.35 -40.27
C GLY A 968 -4.68 1.17 -40.17
N TRP A 969 -5.16 0.45 -39.15
CA TRP A 969 -6.60 0.32 -38.90
C TRP A 969 -7.23 1.61 -38.36
N LEU A 970 -6.54 2.29 -37.43
CA LEU A 970 -6.97 3.59 -36.93
C LEU A 970 -6.98 4.64 -38.06
N ASP A 971 -5.96 4.67 -38.92
CA ASP A 971 -5.92 5.58 -40.08
C ASP A 971 -7.06 5.32 -41.05
N ARG A 972 -7.43 4.05 -41.28
CA ARG A 972 -8.54 3.69 -42.18
C ARG A 972 -9.89 4.22 -41.69
N TYR A 973 -10.19 4.15 -40.40
CA TYR A 973 -11.52 4.44 -39.86
C TYR A 973 -11.65 5.81 -39.17
N LEU A 974 -10.56 6.37 -38.64
CA LEU A 974 -10.53 7.73 -38.09
C LEU A 974 -9.95 8.75 -39.10
N GLY A 975 -9.32 8.28 -40.16
CA GLY A 975 -8.51 9.09 -41.06
C GLY A 975 -7.07 9.27 -40.56
N PRO A 976 -6.14 9.70 -41.42
CA PRO A 976 -4.77 10.00 -41.02
C PRO A 976 -4.73 11.16 -40.01
N VAL A 977 -3.69 11.17 -39.18
CA VAL A 977 -3.44 12.27 -38.23
C VAL A 977 -2.98 13.51 -38.99
N LYS A 978 -3.44 14.69 -38.55
CA LYS A 978 -2.98 15.97 -39.09
C LYS A 978 -1.66 16.36 -38.41
N SER A 979 -0.57 16.29 -39.16
CA SER A 979 0.77 16.70 -38.71
C SER A 979 0.91 18.23 -38.66
N ASN A 980 1.93 18.70 -37.93
CA ASN A 980 2.34 20.11 -37.89
C ASN A 980 3.05 20.61 -39.18
N GLU A 981 3.23 19.74 -40.18
CA GLU A 981 3.89 20.04 -41.48
C GLU A 981 2.91 20.42 -42.58
#